data_AF-K7MS08-F1
#
_entry.id   AF-K7MS08-F1
#
_cell.length_a   1.000
_cell.length_b   1.000
_cell.length_c   1.000
_cell.angle_alpha   90.00
_cell.angle_beta   90.00
_cell.angle_gamma   90.00
#
_symmetry.space_group_name_H-M   'P 1'
#
loop_
_entity.id
_entity.type
_entity.pdbx_description
1 polymer ?
#
loop_
_entity_poly.entity_id
_entity_poly.type
_entity_poly.pdbx_seq_one_letter_code
_entity_poly.pdbx_strand_id
1 'polypeptide(L)'
;MGLRGIRESPTTFTSVIAVCTNALFFKEGVQVHCGVIKFGFSCNVFMGDALVGFYTQVGQCGVALQLFDVPERNLAVWNVMLRGLCELGRVKVEDLLGFYLSRMRFEVWGKKSSIRSWVGLLNLCSRSGELCLGKQVHCRVMKLGFNEGSVHVQSALIDMYGKCRDIESSVAVFECLPERTLDCFNSLMTSLSYCDAVDDVAELFGLMVDEGLVPDGVTLSTTLKALSVSALASFTSSQLMHCYALKSGLGEDAVVAYSSFSKRFTSMINAYARNGMGKEGIAMLQAMTERGLKPDDVTFLCALNGCNHTGLVEEGRIVFESMKSLHGVDPDRRHFSCTMDLFCRAGLLHEAEEFLLQSQGKGEYFMWSSLLRSCRVHKNEEVGTKAAQVLVELDPDDPAVWLQASNFYAEIGKFDASRQIREVSLARKMTREIGHTYGVAGSIMCDNIGMLEELKSLEALDIEEEENEVELSDIPSWRSERGGKVLVNIDSFGAAGDGESDDTEALQKAWGVACSTPKSVLLIPQGRRYLVNATRFKGPCADKLIIQIDGTLVAPDEPKNWDPKLPRVWLDFSKLNKTVFQGSGVIDGSGSKWWAASCKKNKSNPCKGAPTAFTIDTSSSIRVKGLTIQNSQQMHFTISRCDSVRITSVKVSAPGDSPNTDGIHISESTNVIIQDSKIGTGDDCISIVNASSNIKMKRIYCGPGHGISIGSLGKDNSTGIVTKVILDTAVLRETTNGVRIKTWQGGSGYVRGVRFQNVRVENVSNPIIIDQFYCDSPTSCENQTTAVEISEVMYQNISGTTMSAKAIKFDCSDSVPCNKLVLSNVDLEKQDGSVETYCHSAQGFPYGVVHPSADCLSSSDKTSQIEESTTEEEDIRHIEL
;
A
#
# COMPACT_ATOMS: atom_id res chain seq x y z
N MET A 1 34.20 -38.39 25.02
CA MET A 1 35.42 -37.95 25.75
C MET A 1 35.88 -39.00 26.76
N GLY A 2 35.00 -39.51 27.62
CA GLY A 2 35.34 -40.61 28.55
C GLY A 2 36.03 -41.84 27.91
N LEU A 3 35.61 -42.28 26.72
CA LEU A 3 36.26 -43.40 26.01
C LEU A 3 37.71 -43.14 25.59
N ARG A 4 38.18 -41.88 25.59
CA ARG A 4 39.57 -41.50 25.27
C ARG A 4 40.37 -41.06 26.51
N GLY A 5 39.85 -41.24 27.72
CA GLY A 5 40.53 -40.88 28.97
C GLY A 5 40.69 -39.37 29.22
N ILE A 6 39.99 -38.52 28.46
CA ILE A 6 40.00 -37.07 28.67
C ILE A 6 39.07 -36.77 29.85
N ARG A 7 39.65 -36.31 30.97
CA ARG A 7 38.89 -35.88 32.15
C ARG A 7 38.13 -34.59 31.82
N GLU A 8 36.82 -34.60 32.03
CA GLU A 8 35.97 -33.46 31.73
C GLU A 8 36.32 -32.27 32.65
N SER A 9 36.37 -31.07 32.06
CA SER A 9 36.64 -29.80 32.76
C SER A 9 35.50 -28.80 32.47
N PRO A 10 35.36 -27.71 33.25
CA PRO A 10 34.42 -26.64 32.92
C PRO A 10 34.57 -26.15 31.47
N THR A 11 35.80 -25.94 30.99
CA THR A 11 36.06 -25.51 29.59
C THR A 11 35.58 -26.52 28.55
N THR A 12 35.66 -27.81 28.88
CA THR A 12 35.13 -28.88 28.03
C THR A 12 33.61 -28.76 27.89
N PHE A 13 32.91 -28.58 29.00
CA PHE A 13 31.46 -28.46 29.03
C PHE A 13 30.98 -27.16 28.34
N THR A 14 31.66 -26.02 28.55
CA THR A 14 31.29 -24.77 27.87
C THR A 14 31.41 -24.86 26.36
N SER A 15 32.45 -25.54 25.86
CA SER A 15 32.66 -25.75 24.41
C SER A 15 31.58 -26.64 23.79
N VAL A 16 31.14 -27.68 24.51
CA VAL A 16 30.04 -28.55 24.04
C VAL A 16 28.70 -27.81 24.09
N ILE A 17 28.43 -27.09 25.18
CA ILE A 17 27.21 -26.25 25.31
C ILE A 17 27.10 -25.24 24.18
N ALA A 18 28.21 -24.63 23.74
CA ALA A 18 28.22 -23.67 22.63
C ALA A 18 27.77 -24.27 21.30
N VAL A 19 27.91 -25.59 21.09
CA VAL A 19 27.38 -26.31 19.93
C VAL A 19 25.89 -26.63 20.09
N CYS A 20 25.46 -26.89 21.33
CA CYS A 20 24.07 -27.23 21.65
C CYS A 20 23.11 -26.04 21.61
N THR A 21 23.58 -24.82 21.39
CA THR A 21 22.71 -23.63 21.27
C THR A 21 21.77 -23.67 20.07
N ASN A 22 22.06 -24.51 19.06
CA ASN A 22 21.14 -24.80 17.97
C ASN A 22 19.95 -25.62 18.49
N ALA A 23 18.73 -25.17 18.20
CA ALA A 23 17.48 -25.81 18.65
C ALA A 23 17.40 -27.32 18.31
N LEU A 24 18.07 -27.77 17.25
CA LEU A 24 18.16 -29.19 16.87
C LEU A 24 18.83 -30.08 17.94
N PHE A 25 19.71 -29.53 18.77
CA PHE A 25 20.47 -30.24 19.81
C PHE A 25 19.98 -29.95 21.23
N PHE A 26 18.73 -29.49 21.38
CA PHE A 26 18.18 -29.11 22.68
C PHE A 26 18.27 -30.26 23.69
N LYS A 27 17.93 -31.49 23.28
CA LYS A 27 17.95 -32.66 24.17
C LYS A 27 19.37 -32.99 24.64
N GLU A 28 20.33 -32.93 23.73
CA GLU A 28 21.75 -33.15 23.99
C GLU A 28 22.29 -32.07 24.92
N GLY A 29 21.94 -30.79 24.70
CA GLY A 29 22.31 -29.70 25.57
C GLY A 29 21.81 -29.87 27.01
N VAL A 30 20.58 -30.36 27.18
CA VAL A 30 20.04 -30.70 28.51
C VAL A 30 20.83 -31.85 29.15
N GLN A 31 21.22 -32.88 28.39
CA GLN A 31 22.08 -33.96 28.92
C GLN A 31 23.46 -33.45 29.36
N VAL A 32 24.05 -32.53 28.59
CA VAL A 32 25.31 -31.88 28.93
C VAL A 32 25.18 -31.10 30.23
N HIS A 33 24.08 -30.34 30.41
CA HIS A 33 23.78 -29.65 31.66
C HIS A 33 23.63 -30.63 32.85
N CYS A 34 22.93 -31.76 32.69
CA CYS A 34 22.91 -32.80 33.72
C CYS A 34 24.31 -33.32 34.06
N GLY A 35 25.20 -33.43 33.07
CA GLY A 35 26.62 -33.73 33.26
C GLY A 35 27.34 -32.69 34.13
N VAL A 36 27.15 -31.40 33.84
CA VAL A 36 27.72 -30.28 34.62
C VAL A 36 27.35 -30.40 36.10
N ILE A 37 26.08 -30.72 36.40
CA ILE A 37 25.59 -30.95 37.76
C ILE A 37 26.26 -32.18 38.38
N LYS A 38 26.28 -33.30 37.65
CA LYS A 38 26.84 -34.56 38.12
C LYS A 38 28.33 -34.47 38.48
N PHE A 39 29.11 -33.69 37.74
CA PHE A 39 30.54 -33.49 37.99
C PHE A 39 30.85 -32.35 38.97
N GLY A 40 29.83 -31.69 39.53
CA GLY A 40 30.00 -30.64 40.54
C GLY A 40 30.49 -29.30 39.99
N PHE A 41 30.26 -29.04 38.70
CA PHE A 41 30.67 -27.79 38.05
C PHE A 41 29.60 -26.69 38.08
N SER A 42 28.47 -26.91 38.76
CA SER A 42 27.35 -25.96 38.84
C SER A 42 27.70 -24.60 39.44
N CYS A 43 28.71 -24.52 40.31
CA CYS A 43 29.14 -23.27 40.94
C CYS A 43 30.21 -22.53 40.11
N ASN A 44 30.62 -23.04 38.96
CA ASN A 44 31.60 -22.37 38.12
C ASN A 44 30.90 -21.24 37.35
N VAL A 45 31.34 -19.99 37.56
CA VAL A 45 30.74 -18.80 36.95
C VAL A 45 30.68 -18.90 35.42
N PHE A 46 31.76 -19.36 34.77
CA PHE A 46 31.79 -19.52 33.31
C PHE A 46 30.83 -20.61 32.80
N MET A 47 30.58 -21.65 33.60
CA MET A 47 29.57 -22.65 33.26
C MET A 47 28.16 -22.08 33.38
N GLY A 48 27.90 -21.29 34.42
CA GLY A 48 26.66 -20.54 34.57
C GLY A 48 26.38 -19.66 33.35
N ASP A 49 27.37 -18.86 32.92
CA ASP A 49 27.27 -17.99 31.75
C ASP A 49 26.90 -18.77 30.47
N ALA A 50 27.57 -19.91 30.24
CA ALA A 50 27.33 -20.75 29.07
C ALA A 50 25.92 -21.39 29.09
N LEU A 51 25.46 -21.85 30.25
CA LEU A 51 24.15 -22.46 30.42
C LEU A 51 23.02 -21.44 30.27
N VAL A 52 23.16 -20.24 30.85
CA VAL A 52 22.23 -19.13 30.63
C VAL A 52 22.15 -18.81 29.14
N GLY A 53 23.29 -18.74 28.44
CA GLY A 53 23.33 -18.53 26.99
C GLY A 53 22.59 -19.61 26.20
N PHE A 54 22.83 -20.89 26.53
CA PHE A 54 22.15 -22.02 25.92
C PHE A 54 20.63 -21.96 26.11
N TYR A 55 20.15 -21.88 27.35
CA TYR A 55 18.72 -21.87 27.63
C TYR A 55 18.01 -20.65 27.07
N THR A 56 18.68 -19.49 27.01
CA THR A 56 18.10 -18.30 26.40
C THR A 56 18.00 -18.45 24.88
N GLN A 57 19.04 -18.94 24.20
CA GLN A 57 19.04 -19.10 22.73
C GLN A 57 18.03 -20.16 22.24
N VAL A 58 17.80 -21.23 23.01
CA VAL A 58 16.77 -22.24 22.68
C VAL A 58 15.35 -21.82 23.10
N GLY A 59 15.16 -20.61 23.63
CA GLY A 59 13.84 -20.05 24.00
C GLY A 59 13.28 -20.50 25.35
N GLN A 60 14.07 -21.14 26.21
CA GLN A 60 13.67 -21.60 27.55
C GLN A 60 13.97 -20.54 28.61
N CYS A 61 13.35 -19.36 28.49
CA CYS A 61 13.63 -18.20 29.34
C CYS A 61 13.45 -18.47 30.84
N GLY A 62 12.47 -19.30 31.23
CA GLY A 62 12.23 -19.63 32.63
C GLY A 62 13.43 -20.32 33.29
N VAL A 63 14.05 -21.28 32.58
CA VAL A 63 15.26 -21.97 33.06
C VAL A 63 16.46 -21.03 33.04
N ALA A 64 16.58 -20.21 32.00
CA ALA A 64 17.63 -19.19 31.93
C ALA A 64 17.56 -18.21 33.11
N LEU A 65 16.36 -17.73 33.48
CA LEU A 65 16.14 -16.85 34.64
C LEU A 65 16.49 -17.54 35.97
N GLN A 66 16.14 -18.82 36.14
CA GLN A 66 16.51 -19.57 37.34
C GLN A 66 18.04 -19.75 37.48
N LEU A 67 18.72 -20.06 36.37
CA LEU A 67 20.18 -20.16 36.33
C LEU A 67 20.87 -18.80 36.42
N PHE A 68 20.17 -17.74 36.04
CA PHE A 68 20.64 -16.38 36.23
C PHE A 68 20.56 -15.97 37.71
N ASP A 69 19.64 -16.57 38.48
CA ASP A 69 19.35 -16.15 39.86
C ASP A 69 20.36 -16.59 40.94
N VAL A 70 21.44 -17.30 40.57
CA VAL A 70 22.51 -17.69 41.50
C VAL A 70 23.42 -16.53 41.96
N PRO A 71 24.03 -16.61 43.16
CA PRO A 71 24.96 -15.62 43.70
C PRO A 71 26.26 -15.48 42.88
N GLU A 72 26.92 -14.29 42.94
CA GLU A 72 28.16 -13.92 42.22
C GLU A 72 28.05 -13.77 40.69
N ARG A 73 27.28 -12.78 40.24
CA ARG A 73 27.10 -12.48 38.82
C ARG A 73 28.21 -11.58 38.28
N ASN A 74 28.77 -11.95 37.12
CA ASN A 74 29.70 -11.10 36.38
C ASN A 74 28.93 -10.25 35.33
N LEU A 75 29.59 -9.27 34.70
CA LEU A 75 28.95 -8.44 33.66
C LEU A 75 28.68 -9.24 32.36
N ALA A 76 29.36 -10.36 32.15
CA ALA A 76 29.22 -11.19 30.96
C ALA A 76 27.86 -11.91 30.94
N VAL A 77 27.43 -12.53 32.04
CA VAL A 77 26.12 -13.20 32.12
C VAL A 77 24.95 -12.24 31.93
N TRP A 78 25.07 -11.01 32.45
CA TRP A 78 24.08 -9.95 32.20
C TRP A 78 23.94 -9.66 30.71
N ASN A 79 25.06 -9.54 29.99
CA ASN A 79 25.06 -9.30 28.56
C ASN A 79 24.52 -10.50 27.76
N VAL A 80 24.81 -11.72 28.19
CA VAL A 80 24.27 -12.95 27.58
C VAL A 80 22.76 -13.01 27.75
N MET A 81 22.26 -12.77 28.97
CA MET A 81 20.83 -12.75 29.27
C MET A 81 20.11 -11.65 28.49
N LEU A 82 20.63 -10.42 28.53
CA LEU A 82 20.06 -9.29 27.81
C LEU A 82 20.01 -9.56 26.30
N ARG A 83 21.12 -10.03 25.72
CA ARG A 83 21.18 -10.38 24.30
C ARG A 83 20.14 -11.44 23.94
N GLY A 84 20.06 -12.52 24.70
CA GLY A 84 19.11 -13.59 24.39
C GLY A 84 17.65 -13.16 24.57
N LEU A 85 17.33 -12.38 25.61
CA LEU A 85 15.99 -11.80 25.77
C LEU A 85 15.64 -10.83 24.65
N CYS A 86 16.60 -10.01 24.21
CA CYS A 86 16.46 -9.14 23.04
C CYS A 86 16.24 -9.98 21.76
N GLU A 87 16.96 -11.08 21.55
CA GLU A 87 16.89 -11.90 20.33
C GLU A 87 15.56 -12.65 20.19
N LEU A 88 14.94 -13.08 21.30
CA LEU A 88 13.68 -13.83 21.27
C LEU A 88 12.45 -13.01 20.92
N GLY A 89 12.47 -11.69 21.10
CA GLY A 89 11.35 -10.79 20.77
C GLY A 89 10.06 -11.02 21.58
N ARG A 90 10.12 -11.79 22.69
CA ARG A 90 8.96 -12.16 23.51
C ARG A 90 8.73 -11.29 24.74
N VAL A 91 9.63 -10.35 25.01
CA VAL A 91 9.57 -9.47 26.19
C VAL A 91 9.43 -8.04 25.69
N LYS A 92 8.48 -7.28 26.24
CA LYS A 92 8.36 -5.86 25.93
C LYS A 92 9.66 -5.17 26.30
N VAL A 93 10.10 -4.24 25.46
CA VAL A 93 11.38 -3.55 25.64
C VAL A 93 11.39 -2.77 26.96
N GLU A 94 10.25 -2.21 27.36
CA GLU A 94 10.05 -1.52 28.64
C GLU A 94 10.28 -2.44 29.84
N ASP A 95 9.70 -3.65 29.83
CA ASP A 95 9.89 -4.65 30.90
C ASP A 95 11.35 -5.07 30.99
N LEU A 96 12.00 -5.26 29.83
CA LEU A 96 13.42 -5.62 29.78
C LEU A 96 14.31 -4.48 30.27
N LEU A 97 13.99 -3.23 29.92
CA LEU A 97 14.70 -2.06 30.38
C LEU A 97 14.49 -1.87 31.89
N GLY A 98 13.27 -2.05 32.39
CA GLY A 98 12.93 -2.03 33.80
C GLY A 98 13.68 -3.12 34.58
N PHE A 99 13.67 -4.35 34.07
CA PHE A 99 14.45 -5.47 34.62
C PHE A 99 15.95 -5.15 34.65
N TYR A 100 16.50 -4.69 33.53
CA TYR A 100 17.92 -4.39 33.40
C TYR A 100 18.35 -3.24 34.33
N LEU A 101 17.59 -2.13 34.35
CA LEU A 101 17.91 -0.94 35.15
C LEU A 101 17.70 -1.15 36.65
N SER A 102 16.57 -1.74 37.06
CA SER A 102 16.30 -1.98 38.48
C SER A 102 17.34 -2.94 39.04
N ARG A 103 17.59 -4.05 38.35
CA ARG A 103 18.33 -5.16 38.90
C ARG A 103 19.85 -4.99 38.82
N MET A 104 20.39 -4.36 37.75
CA MET A 104 21.81 -3.96 37.74
C MET A 104 22.15 -2.91 38.80
N ARG A 105 21.22 -1.98 39.11
CA ARG A 105 21.47 -0.92 40.09
C ARG A 105 21.60 -1.46 41.52
N PHE A 106 20.88 -2.53 41.85
CA PHE A 106 20.87 -3.12 43.19
C PHE A 106 21.86 -4.28 43.37
N GLU A 107 22.03 -5.14 42.37
CA GLU A 107 22.78 -6.40 42.53
C GLU A 107 24.26 -6.31 42.14
N VAL A 108 24.67 -5.28 41.38
CA VAL A 108 26.06 -5.10 40.94
C VAL A 108 26.62 -3.79 41.48
N TRP A 109 26.88 -3.74 42.78
CA TRP A 109 27.46 -2.57 43.45
C TRP A 109 28.78 -2.15 42.77
N GLY A 110 28.75 -1.00 42.08
CA GLY A 110 29.96 -0.32 41.58
C GLY A 110 30.48 -0.67 40.18
N LYS A 111 29.86 -1.55 39.38
CA LYS A 111 30.30 -1.80 37.99
C LYS A 111 29.46 -1.04 36.96
N LYS A 112 30.12 -0.27 36.09
CA LYS A 112 29.48 0.48 34.99
C LYS A 112 28.91 -0.49 33.94
N SER A 113 27.72 -0.16 33.40
CA SER A 113 27.13 -0.84 32.24
C SER A 113 28.11 -0.90 31.07
N SER A 114 28.09 -1.99 30.29
CA SER A 114 28.95 -2.08 29.09
C SER A 114 28.30 -1.46 27.86
N ILE A 115 29.13 -1.06 26.90
CA ILE A 115 28.66 -0.55 25.60
C ILE A 115 27.79 -1.56 24.85
N ARG A 116 28.12 -2.84 24.97
CA ARG A 116 27.40 -3.96 24.36
C ARG A 116 25.96 -4.07 24.87
N SER A 117 25.72 -3.71 26.13
CA SER A 117 24.38 -3.75 26.72
C SER A 117 23.46 -2.70 26.08
N TRP A 118 23.99 -1.49 25.88
CA TRP A 118 23.25 -0.39 25.26
C TRP A 118 22.98 -0.62 23.78
N VAL A 119 23.96 -1.16 23.05
CA VAL A 119 23.76 -1.59 21.65
C VAL A 119 22.65 -2.65 21.56
N GLY A 120 22.63 -3.62 22.48
CA GLY A 120 21.55 -4.64 22.53
C GLY A 120 20.16 -4.05 22.74
N LEU A 121 20.03 -3.01 23.58
CA LEU A 121 18.77 -2.30 23.82
C LEU A 121 18.35 -1.44 22.62
N LEU A 122 19.30 -0.72 21.99
CA LEU A 122 19.05 0.06 20.78
C LEU A 122 18.57 -0.83 19.62
N ASN A 123 19.24 -1.96 19.40
CA ASN A 123 18.86 -2.94 18.37
C ASN A 123 17.51 -3.61 18.67
N LEU A 124 17.11 -3.70 19.93
CA LEU A 124 15.77 -4.17 20.30
C LEU A 124 14.72 -3.10 19.96
N CYS A 125 14.94 -1.83 20.33
CA CYS A 125 14.06 -0.72 19.96
C CYS A 125 13.90 -0.61 18.43
N SER A 126 15.00 -0.77 17.70
CA SER A 126 15.05 -0.81 16.24
C SER A 126 14.15 -1.90 15.64
N ARG A 127 14.17 -3.11 16.21
CA ARG A 127 13.36 -4.25 15.73
C ARG A 127 11.90 -4.18 16.17
N SER A 128 11.60 -3.55 17.30
CA SER A 128 10.25 -3.41 17.81
C SER A 128 9.53 -2.14 17.32
N GLY A 129 10.25 -1.19 16.71
CA GLY A 129 9.70 0.09 16.26
C GLY A 129 9.41 1.08 17.40
N GLU A 130 10.03 0.90 18.57
CA GLU A 130 9.76 1.68 19.78
C GLU A 130 10.60 2.97 19.86
N LEU A 131 10.23 3.98 19.07
CA LEU A 131 11.00 5.23 18.93
C LEU A 131 11.19 5.98 20.25
N CYS A 132 10.12 6.13 21.04
CA CYS A 132 10.16 6.88 22.30
C CYS A 132 11.13 6.26 23.30
N LEU A 133 11.12 4.94 23.42
CA LEU A 133 12.03 4.21 24.30
C LEU A 133 13.47 4.25 23.76
N GLY A 134 13.64 4.12 22.44
CA GLY A 134 14.92 4.31 21.78
C GLY A 134 15.55 5.67 22.08
N LYS A 135 14.76 6.76 22.05
CA LYS A 135 15.18 8.10 22.45
C LYS A 135 15.62 8.16 23.93
N GLN A 136 14.90 7.49 24.84
CA GLN A 136 15.31 7.41 26.25
C GLN A 136 16.65 6.67 26.44
N VAL A 137 16.82 5.55 25.74
CA VAL A 137 18.06 4.77 25.73
C VAL A 137 19.22 5.62 25.16
N HIS A 138 18.99 6.32 24.05
CA HIS A 138 19.98 7.24 23.47
C HIS A 138 20.38 8.35 24.44
N CYS A 139 19.42 9.04 25.09
CA CYS A 139 19.72 10.03 26.12
C CYS A 139 20.58 9.45 27.25
N ARG A 140 20.35 8.19 27.63
CA ARG A 140 21.14 7.51 28.67
C ARG A 140 22.55 7.18 28.20
N VAL A 141 22.70 6.71 26.97
CA VAL A 141 24.00 6.47 26.31
C VAL A 141 24.84 7.74 26.28
N MET A 142 24.23 8.88 25.90
CA MET A 142 24.90 10.19 25.93
C MET A 142 25.32 10.59 27.34
N LYS A 143 24.41 10.50 28.33
CA LYS A 143 24.72 10.86 29.73
C LYS A 143 25.82 10.01 30.37
N LEU A 144 26.05 8.79 29.85
CA LEU A 144 27.10 7.89 30.32
C LEU A 144 28.43 8.07 29.57
N GLY A 145 28.47 8.95 28.56
CA GLY A 145 29.66 9.23 27.75
C GLY A 145 30.02 8.11 26.77
N PHE A 146 29.04 7.31 26.34
CA PHE A 146 29.25 6.24 25.34
C PHE A 146 29.00 6.69 23.90
N ASN A 147 28.52 7.91 23.70
CA ASN A 147 28.20 8.49 22.39
C ASN A 147 29.44 8.88 21.59
N GLU A 148 30.54 9.27 22.26
CA GLU A 148 31.78 9.69 21.60
C GLU A 148 32.76 8.50 21.48
N GLY A 149 33.18 8.20 20.24
CA GLY A 149 34.25 7.24 19.95
C GLY A 149 33.84 5.77 19.78
N SER A 150 32.56 5.42 19.87
CA SER A 150 32.10 4.05 19.61
C SER A 150 31.28 3.90 18.33
N VAL A 151 31.92 3.38 17.29
CA VAL A 151 31.30 3.00 16.01
C VAL A 151 30.09 2.08 16.20
N HIS A 152 30.14 1.19 17.20
CA HIS A 152 29.06 0.23 17.48
C HIS A 152 27.79 0.90 18.02
N VAL A 153 27.95 1.97 18.80
CA VAL A 153 26.81 2.75 19.31
C VAL A 153 26.23 3.60 18.20
N GLN A 154 27.09 4.22 17.40
CA GLN A 154 26.70 5.08 16.28
C GLN A 154 25.90 4.31 15.22
N SER A 155 26.40 3.16 14.77
CA SER A 155 25.65 2.25 13.86
C SER A 155 24.31 1.81 14.46
N ALA A 156 24.28 1.42 15.73
CA ALA A 156 23.03 1.03 16.41
C ALA A 156 22.02 2.19 16.56
N LEU A 157 22.49 3.44 16.71
CA LEU A 157 21.62 4.62 16.76
C LEU A 157 21.04 4.94 15.38
N ILE A 158 21.85 4.87 14.32
CA ILE A 158 21.39 5.00 12.93
C ILE A 158 20.28 3.97 12.66
N ASP A 159 20.56 2.69 12.95
CA ASP A 159 19.58 1.61 12.77
C ASP A 159 18.32 1.78 13.64
N MET A 160 18.46 2.28 14.87
CA MET A 160 17.33 2.51 15.78
C MET A 160 16.42 3.61 15.24
N TYR A 161 16.97 4.79 14.92
CA TYR A 161 16.18 5.90 14.37
C TYR A 161 15.58 5.53 13.01
N GLY A 162 16.41 4.98 12.12
CA GLY A 162 16.03 4.62 10.77
C GLY A 162 14.92 3.58 10.69
N LYS A 163 15.07 2.44 11.39
CA LYS A 163 14.02 1.38 11.39
C LYS A 163 12.79 1.75 12.22
N CYS A 164 12.89 2.75 13.09
CA CYS A 164 11.73 3.41 13.72
C CYS A 164 11.11 4.53 12.87
N ARG A 165 11.50 4.65 11.59
CA ARG A 165 11.01 5.64 10.60
C ARG A 165 11.30 7.12 10.94
N ASP A 166 12.23 7.39 11.86
CA ASP A 166 12.76 8.74 12.15
C ASP A 166 14.06 8.93 11.35
N ILE A 167 13.93 8.97 10.01
CA ILE A 167 15.09 8.97 9.11
C ILE A 167 15.94 10.25 9.24
N GLU A 168 15.32 11.38 9.57
CA GLU A 168 16.00 12.66 9.81
C GLU A 168 16.99 12.53 10.97
N SER A 169 16.56 11.95 12.10
CA SER A 169 17.46 11.70 13.24
C SER A 169 18.56 10.68 12.89
N SER A 170 18.25 9.67 12.08
CA SER A 170 19.23 8.69 11.59
C SER A 170 20.32 9.35 10.75
N VAL A 171 19.93 10.20 9.78
CA VAL A 171 20.86 10.98 8.95
C VAL A 171 21.66 11.95 9.81
N ALA A 172 21.04 12.65 10.77
CA ALA A 172 21.75 13.57 11.66
C ALA A 172 22.83 12.86 12.49
N VAL A 173 22.56 11.66 13.01
CA VAL A 173 23.57 10.85 13.71
C VAL A 173 24.74 10.49 12.78
N PHE A 174 24.45 10.14 11.52
CA PHE A 174 25.46 9.82 10.51
C PHE A 174 26.30 11.04 10.08
N GLU A 175 25.68 12.21 9.94
CA GLU A 175 26.35 13.47 9.57
C GLU A 175 27.25 14.01 10.68
N CYS A 176 26.90 13.78 11.94
CA CYS A 176 27.73 14.16 13.11
C CYS A 176 28.93 13.24 13.36
N LEU A 177 29.15 12.20 12.55
CA LEU A 177 30.28 11.29 12.73
C LEU A 177 31.61 11.96 12.32
N PRO A 178 32.64 11.95 13.19
CA PRO A 178 33.97 12.48 12.82
C PRO A 178 34.70 11.61 11.79
N GLU A 179 34.44 10.30 11.81
CA GLU A 179 34.94 9.31 10.85
C GLU A 179 33.80 8.36 10.51
N ARG A 180 33.47 8.24 9.22
CA ARG A 180 32.40 7.37 8.74
C ARG A 180 32.96 6.00 8.42
N THR A 181 32.38 4.97 9.02
CA THR A 181 32.80 3.58 8.83
C THR A 181 31.84 2.84 7.93
N LEU A 182 32.30 1.73 7.32
CA LEU A 182 31.46 0.84 6.52
C LEU A 182 30.19 0.40 7.27
N ASP A 183 30.29 0.11 8.57
CA ASP A 183 29.14 -0.28 9.41
C ASP A 183 28.08 0.82 9.49
N CYS A 184 28.49 2.09 9.64
CA CYS A 184 27.58 3.23 9.70
C CYS A 184 26.89 3.47 8.35
N PHE A 185 27.64 3.35 7.24
CA PHE A 185 27.04 3.42 5.90
C PHE A 185 26.03 2.30 5.67
N ASN A 186 26.39 1.05 5.97
CA ASN A 186 25.49 -0.10 5.84
C ASN A 186 24.21 0.06 6.69
N SER A 187 24.34 0.60 7.90
CA SER A 187 23.19 0.90 8.78
C SER A 187 22.27 1.97 8.17
N LEU A 188 22.84 3.06 7.64
CA LEU A 188 22.06 4.13 7.03
C LEU A 188 21.43 3.68 5.70
N MET A 189 22.16 2.98 4.84
CA MET A 189 21.63 2.40 3.60
C MET A 189 20.47 1.43 3.88
N THR A 190 20.61 0.59 4.91
CA THR A 190 19.54 -0.34 5.31
C THR A 190 18.33 0.43 5.84
N SER A 191 18.56 1.50 6.58
CA SER A 191 17.52 2.38 7.10
C SER A 191 16.77 3.15 6.00
N LEU A 192 17.50 3.73 5.04
CA LEU A 192 16.94 4.38 3.85
C LEU A 192 16.11 3.39 3.03
N SER A 193 16.65 2.18 2.79
CA SER A 193 15.92 1.10 2.12
C SER A 193 14.66 0.66 2.89
N TYR A 194 14.63 0.78 4.21
CA TYR A 194 13.46 0.47 5.04
C TYR A 194 12.40 1.59 5.01
N CYS A 195 12.81 2.82 4.74
CA CYS A 195 11.96 4.00 4.60
C CYS A 195 11.54 4.29 3.14
N ASP A 196 11.77 3.35 2.22
CA ASP A 196 11.49 3.49 0.78
C ASP A 196 12.19 4.69 0.10
N ALA A 197 13.30 5.15 0.70
CA ALA A 197 14.14 6.24 0.19
C ALA A 197 15.22 5.67 -0.76
N VAL A 198 14.76 5.17 -1.90
CA VAL A 198 15.56 4.29 -2.77
C VAL A 198 16.71 5.03 -3.46
N ASP A 199 16.47 6.26 -3.91
CA ASP A 199 17.48 7.05 -4.64
C ASP A 199 18.65 7.43 -3.71
N ASP A 200 18.34 7.75 -2.45
CA ASP A 200 19.34 8.06 -1.42
C ASP A 200 20.27 6.87 -1.13
N VAL A 201 19.80 5.63 -1.28
CA VAL A 201 20.67 4.43 -1.14
C VAL A 201 21.74 4.40 -2.23
N ALA A 202 21.38 4.78 -3.47
CA ALA A 202 22.32 4.82 -4.58
C ALA A 202 23.32 5.97 -4.43
N GLU A 203 22.87 7.14 -3.98
CA GLU A 203 23.76 8.27 -3.66
C GLU A 203 24.74 7.93 -2.53
N LEU A 204 24.25 7.27 -1.49
CA LEU A 204 25.06 6.87 -0.35
C LEU A 204 26.07 5.76 -0.71
N PHE A 205 25.72 4.87 -1.63
CA PHE A 205 26.67 3.94 -2.24
C PHE A 205 27.78 4.69 -3.00
N GLY A 206 27.40 5.69 -3.80
CA GLY A 206 28.37 6.55 -4.51
C GLY A 206 29.33 7.25 -3.53
N LEU A 207 28.79 7.86 -2.48
CA LEU A 207 29.58 8.52 -1.43
C LEU A 207 30.54 7.56 -0.73
N MET A 208 30.10 6.34 -0.40
CA MET A 208 30.96 5.32 0.20
C MET A 208 32.18 5.00 -0.68
N VAL A 209 31.94 4.83 -1.99
CA VAL A 209 32.99 4.54 -2.96
C VAL A 209 33.94 5.73 -3.12
N ASP A 210 33.41 6.95 -3.13
CA ASP A 210 34.19 8.20 -3.21
C ASP A 210 35.04 8.44 -1.97
N GLU A 211 34.57 8.03 -0.78
CA GLU A 211 35.34 8.04 0.48
C GLU A 211 36.38 6.90 0.56
N GLY A 212 36.48 6.05 -0.46
CA GLY A 212 37.49 4.98 -0.56
C GLY A 212 37.20 3.75 0.30
N LEU A 213 35.97 3.62 0.82
CA LEU A 213 35.53 2.44 1.54
C LEU A 213 35.20 1.31 0.55
N VAL A 214 35.55 0.07 0.89
CA VAL A 214 35.26 -1.10 0.06
C VAL A 214 33.88 -1.65 0.44
N PRO A 215 32.88 -1.61 -0.46
CA PRO A 215 31.55 -2.21 -0.25
C PRO A 215 31.65 -3.70 0.08
N ASP A 216 30.85 -4.14 1.06
CA ASP A 216 30.76 -5.55 1.44
C ASP A 216 29.49 -6.22 0.90
N GLY A 217 29.25 -7.46 1.34
CA GLY A 217 28.06 -8.21 0.94
C GLY A 217 26.74 -7.57 1.38
N VAL A 218 26.73 -6.81 2.49
CA VAL A 218 25.55 -6.10 2.98
C VAL A 218 25.30 -4.88 2.12
N THR A 219 26.34 -4.09 1.84
CA THR A 219 26.26 -2.92 0.95
C THR A 219 25.64 -3.30 -0.40
N LEU A 220 26.21 -4.30 -1.07
CA LEU A 220 25.77 -4.73 -2.39
C LEU A 220 24.33 -5.27 -2.35
N SER A 221 23.96 -6.02 -1.31
CA SER A 221 22.60 -6.55 -1.17
C SER A 221 21.58 -5.41 -1.02
N THR A 222 21.90 -4.39 -0.22
CA THR A 222 21.00 -3.25 0.01
C THR A 222 20.89 -2.36 -1.23
N THR A 223 22.01 -2.07 -1.91
CA THR A 223 22.00 -1.32 -3.17
C THR A 223 21.25 -2.06 -4.26
N LEU A 224 21.47 -3.37 -4.44
CA LEU A 224 20.75 -4.17 -5.43
C LEU A 224 19.25 -4.24 -5.12
N LYS A 225 18.88 -4.35 -3.84
CA LYS A 225 17.47 -4.30 -3.42
C LYS A 225 16.85 -2.95 -3.76
N ALA A 226 17.55 -1.85 -3.45
CA ALA A 226 17.11 -0.50 -3.80
C ALA A 226 16.94 -0.34 -5.32
N LEU A 227 17.96 -0.69 -6.11
CA LEU A 227 17.88 -0.66 -7.57
C LEU A 227 16.78 -1.58 -8.13
N SER A 228 16.41 -2.67 -7.45
CA SER A 228 15.29 -3.51 -7.89
C SER A 228 13.90 -2.90 -7.65
N VAL A 229 13.81 -1.74 -6.97
CA VAL A 229 12.56 -1.04 -6.61
C VAL A 229 12.52 0.38 -7.17
N SER A 230 13.67 0.99 -7.52
CA SER A 230 13.69 2.34 -8.09
C SER A 230 13.20 2.32 -9.53
N ALA A 231 12.23 3.18 -9.85
CA ALA A 231 11.85 3.50 -11.22
C ALA A 231 12.98 4.20 -12.02
N LEU A 232 14.08 4.60 -11.36
CA LEU A 232 15.30 5.15 -11.99
C LEU A 232 16.39 4.09 -12.23
N ALA A 233 16.15 2.83 -11.90
CA ALA A 233 17.13 1.77 -12.09
C ALA A 233 17.33 1.45 -13.57
N SER A 234 18.17 2.24 -14.23
CA SER A 234 18.56 1.97 -15.61
C SER A 234 19.17 0.57 -15.72
N PHE A 235 18.91 -0.10 -16.85
CA PHE A 235 19.59 -1.32 -17.30
C PHE A 235 21.10 -1.32 -16.97
N THR A 236 21.74 -0.17 -17.16
CA THR A 236 23.16 0.06 -16.93
C THR A 236 23.54 -0.09 -15.46
N SER A 237 22.74 0.44 -14.53
CA SER A 237 23.04 0.47 -13.09
C SER A 237 23.08 -0.95 -12.51
N SER A 238 22.11 -1.80 -12.86
CA SER A 238 22.05 -3.20 -12.42
C SER A 238 23.20 -4.04 -12.98
N GLN A 239 23.55 -3.85 -14.25
CA GLN A 239 24.70 -4.54 -14.87
C GLN A 239 26.04 -4.07 -14.30
N LEU A 240 26.20 -2.78 -14.01
CA LEU A 240 27.41 -2.24 -13.39
C LEU A 240 27.61 -2.81 -11.98
N MET A 241 26.54 -2.95 -11.19
CA MET A 241 26.61 -3.59 -9.88
C MET A 241 26.91 -5.08 -9.95
N HIS A 242 26.35 -5.79 -10.94
CA HIS A 242 26.76 -7.16 -11.23
C HIS A 242 28.26 -7.24 -11.57
N CYS A 243 28.75 -6.37 -12.46
CA CYS A 243 30.17 -6.34 -12.83
C CYS A 243 31.08 -5.99 -11.65
N TYR A 244 30.67 -5.06 -10.78
CA TYR A 244 31.39 -4.70 -9.57
C TYR A 244 31.45 -5.88 -8.59
N ALA A 245 30.33 -6.54 -8.32
CA ALA A 245 30.27 -7.71 -7.44
C ALA A 245 31.17 -8.85 -7.92
N LEU A 246 31.27 -9.07 -9.25
CA LEU A 246 32.20 -10.03 -9.83
C LEU A 246 33.67 -9.59 -9.69
N LYS A 247 33.97 -8.32 -9.97
CA LYS A 247 35.34 -7.78 -9.93
C LYS A 247 35.92 -7.69 -8.52
N SER A 248 35.09 -7.45 -7.51
CA SER A 248 35.54 -7.24 -6.13
C SER A 248 35.94 -8.53 -5.40
N GLY A 249 35.89 -9.71 -6.05
CA GLY A 249 36.51 -10.94 -5.52
C GLY A 249 35.93 -11.43 -4.19
N LEU A 250 34.70 -11.03 -3.82
CA LEU A 250 34.04 -11.38 -2.54
C LEU A 250 33.58 -12.85 -2.48
N GLY A 251 34.39 -13.78 -3.00
CA GLY A 251 34.07 -15.17 -3.30
C GLY A 251 35.06 -16.22 -2.79
N GLU A 252 36.03 -15.90 -1.92
CA GLU A 252 37.07 -16.87 -1.51
C GLU A 252 36.92 -17.50 -0.09
N ASP A 253 35.96 -17.08 0.76
CA ASP A 253 35.80 -17.67 2.11
C ASP A 253 34.58 -18.61 2.27
N ALA A 254 34.88 -19.91 2.31
CA ALA A 254 34.04 -21.00 1.83
C ALA A 254 32.99 -21.62 2.80
N VAL A 255 32.52 -20.96 3.86
CA VAL A 255 31.44 -21.55 4.70
C VAL A 255 30.33 -20.57 5.09
N VAL A 256 30.68 -19.29 5.30
CA VAL A 256 29.69 -18.23 5.55
C VAL A 256 29.18 -17.61 4.23
N ALA A 257 29.98 -17.68 3.16
CA ALA A 257 29.65 -17.13 1.86
C ALA A 257 28.43 -17.80 1.21
N TYR A 258 28.23 -19.12 1.34
CA TYR A 258 27.18 -19.85 0.61
C TYR A 258 25.77 -19.27 0.79
N SER A 259 25.37 -18.96 2.03
CA SER A 259 24.04 -18.39 2.30
C SER A 259 23.91 -16.94 1.80
N SER A 260 24.95 -16.12 1.98
CA SER A 260 24.95 -14.73 1.49
C SER A 260 24.98 -14.67 -0.04
N PHE A 261 25.69 -15.61 -0.66
CA PHE A 261 25.89 -15.67 -2.11
C PHE A 261 24.62 -16.17 -2.81
N SER A 262 23.94 -17.16 -2.23
CA SER A 262 22.60 -17.59 -2.67
C SER A 262 21.62 -16.42 -2.69
N LYS A 263 21.58 -15.63 -1.59
CA LYS A 263 20.73 -14.43 -1.51
C LYS A 263 21.09 -13.38 -2.56
N ARG A 264 22.36 -13.19 -2.91
CA ARG A 264 22.79 -12.26 -3.98
C ARG A 264 22.24 -12.70 -5.35
N PHE A 265 22.29 -14.00 -5.67
CA PHE A 265 21.68 -14.51 -6.90
C PHE A 265 20.18 -14.29 -6.92
N THR A 266 19.47 -14.60 -5.83
CA THR A 266 18.03 -14.30 -5.70
C THR A 266 17.74 -12.82 -5.95
N SER A 267 18.52 -11.90 -5.37
CA SER A 267 18.36 -10.45 -5.60
C SER A 267 18.59 -10.05 -7.06
N MET A 268 19.60 -10.62 -7.73
CA MET A 268 19.86 -10.36 -9.14
C MET A 268 18.75 -10.91 -10.05
N ILE A 269 18.29 -12.14 -9.78
CA ILE A 269 17.17 -12.77 -10.52
C ILE A 269 15.92 -11.92 -10.35
N ASN A 270 15.63 -11.44 -9.13
CA ASN A 270 14.51 -10.55 -8.86
C ASN A 270 14.63 -9.21 -9.60
N ALA A 271 15.84 -8.62 -9.64
CA ALA A 271 16.09 -7.38 -10.38
C ALA A 271 15.85 -7.57 -11.88
N TYR A 272 16.36 -8.66 -12.49
CA TYR A 272 16.09 -8.98 -13.89
C TYR A 272 14.60 -9.24 -14.14
N ALA A 273 13.92 -9.96 -13.26
CA ALA A 273 12.49 -10.24 -13.38
C ALA A 273 11.63 -8.97 -13.37
N ARG A 274 11.93 -8.03 -12.48
CA ARG A 274 11.21 -6.74 -12.40
C ARG A 274 11.46 -5.82 -13.58
N ASN A 275 12.63 -5.91 -14.21
CA ASN A 275 12.97 -5.15 -15.42
C ASN A 275 12.50 -5.84 -16.72
N GLY A 276 11.62 -6.84 -16.64
CA GLY A 276 11.12 -7.56 -17.83
C GLY A 276 12.19 -8.39 -18.57
N MET A 277 13.30 -8.70 -17.91
CA MET A 277 14.46 -9.44 -18.45
C MET A 277 14.45 -10.91 -17.98
N GLY A 278 13.34 -11.61 -18.21
CA GLY A 278 13.16 -12.99 -17.74
C GLY A 278 14.25 -13.95 -18.22
N LYS A 279 14.78 -13.78 -19.44
CA LYS A 279 15.84 -14.66 -20.00
C LYS A 279 17.14 -14.54 -19.22
N GLU A 280 17.52 -13.32 -18.88
CA GLU A 280 18.71 -13.03 -18.08
C GLU A 280 18.52 -13.52 -16.63
N GLY A 281 17.31 -13.36 -16.08
CA GLY A 281 16.95 -13.95 -14.78
C GLY A 281 17.12 -15.48 -14.77
N ILE A 282 16.66 -16.18 -15.81
CA ILE A 282 16.84 -17.63 -15.96
C ILE A 282 18.32 -18.00 -16.15
N ALA A 283 19.07 -17.23 -16.94
CA ALA A 283 20.51 -17.46 -17.10
C ALA A 283 21.26 -17.32 -15.77
N MET A 284 20.83 -16.41 -14.90
CA MET A 284 21.38 -16.26 -13.55
C MET A 284 21.01 -17.43 -12.63
N LEU A 285 19.79 -17.96 -12.75
CA LEU A 285 19.38 -19.19 -12.04
C LEU A 285 20.21 -20.41 -12.48
N GLN A 286 20.50 -20.52 -13.79
CA GLN A 286 21.38 -21.55 -14.33
C GLN A 286 22.80 -21.38 -13.81
N ALA A 287 23.37 -20.18 -13.88
CA ALA A 287 24.70 -19.87 -13.36
C ALA A 287 24.82 -20.11 -11.84
N MET A 288 23.75 -19.84 -11.08
CA MET A 288 23.66 -20.17 -9.65
C MET A 288 23.82 -21.68 -9.44
N THR A 289 23.09 -22.48 -10.21
CA THR A 289 23.10 -23.94 -10.15
C THR A 289 24.45 -24.52 -10.60
N GLU A 290 25.04 -24.00 -11.67
CA GLU A 290 26.37 -24.40 -12.18
C GLU A 290 27.49 -24.17 -11.16
N ARG A 291 27.34 -23.15 -10.29
CA ARG A 291 28.26 -22.87 -9.18
C ARG A 291 28.01 -23.74 -7.94
N GLY A 292 27.10 -24.70 -8.01
CA GLY A 292 26.77 -25.62 -6.91
C GLY A 292 25.90 -24.99 -5.81
N LEU A 293 25.31 -23.82 -6.06
CA LEU A 293 24.36 -23.20 -5.15
C LEU A 293 22.97 -23.78 -5.39
N LYS A 294 22.20 -24.01 -4.32
CA LYS A 294 20.83 -24.52 -4.42
C LYS A 294 19.84 -23.36 -4.41
N PRO A 295 19.06 -23.16 -5.49
CA PRO A 295 17.95 -22.22 -5.49
C PRO A 295 16.92 -22.60 -4.42
N ASP A 296 16.38 -21.62 -3.72
CA ASP A 296 15.29 -21.79 -2.75
C ASP A 296 13.93 -21.43 -3.38
N ASP A 297 12.85 -21.53 -2.59
CA ASP A 297 11.51 -21.19 -3.02
C ASP A 297 11.41 -19.72 -3.49
N VAL A 298 12.09 -18.79 -2.82
CA VAL A 298 12.11 -17.38 -3.21
C VAL A 298 12.86 -17.19 -4.54
N THR A 299 13.97 -17.89 -4.76
CA THR A 299 14.72 -17.83 -6.03
C THR A 299 13.84 -18.25 -7.21
N PHE A 300 13.11 -19.36 -7.08
CA PHE A 300 12.22 -19.86 -8.14
C PHE A 300 11.05 -18.91 -8.39
N LEU A 301 10.45 -18.37 -7.34
CA LEU A 301 9.39 -17.38 -7.47
C LEU A 301 9.85 -16.14 -8.27
N CYS A 302 11.05 -15.62 -7.99
CA CYS A 302 11.62 -14.51 -8.75
C CYS A 302 11.83 -14.87 -10.23
N ALA A 303 12.35 -16.07 -10.52
CA ALA A 303 12.55 -16.53 -11.90
C ALA A 303 11.21 -16.70 -12.64
N LEU A 304 10.19 -17.27 -11.99
CA LEU A 304 8.85 -17.42 -12.55
C LEU A 304 8.18 -16.06 -12.81
N ASN A 305 8.30 -15.10 -11.90
CA ASN A 305 7.81 -13.74 -12.11
C ASN A 305 8.50 -13.10 -13.33
N GLY A 306 9.81 -13.33 -13.51
CA GLY A 306 10.52 -12.88 -14.71
C GLY A 306 9.98 -13.51 -15.98
N CYS A 307 9.64 -14.80 -15.94
CA CYS A 307 8.97 -15.47 -17.06
C CYS A 307 7.57 -14.90 -17.31
N ASN A 308 6.81 -14.60 -16.25
CA ASN A 308 5.47 -14.03 -16.32
C ASN A 308 5.50 -12.64 -17.00
N HIS A 309 6.34 -11.74 -16.50
CA HIS A 309 6.47 -10.37 -17.01
C HIS A 309 6.96 -10.33 -18.46
N THR A 310 7.90 -11.21 -18.85
CA THR A 310 8.44 -11.25 -20.22
C THR A 310 7.58 -12.09 -21.18
N GLY A 311 6.63 -12.89 -20.68
CA GLY A 311 5.82 -13.81 -21.48
C GLY A 311 6.57 -15.06 -21.96
N LEU A 312 7.57 -15.53 -21.20
CA LEU A 312 8.37 -16.72 -21.50
C LEU A 312 7.69 -17.98 -20.99
N VAL A 313 6.64 -18.41 -21.69
CA VAL A 313 5.75 -19.50 -21.24
C VAL A 313 6.50 -20.82 -21.08
N GLU A 314 7.31 -21.19 -22.07
CA GLU A 314 7.98 -22.49 -22.09
C GLU A 314 9.10 -22.54 -21.04
N GLU A 315 9.88 -21.46 -20.94
CA GLU A 315 10.91 -21.36 -19.91
C GLU A 315 10.30 -21.32 -18.50
N GLY A 316 9.18 -20.62 -18.31
CA GLY A 316 8.44 -20.62 -17.04
C GLY A 316 7.96 -22.02 -16.64
N ARG A 317 7.48 -22.81 -17.60
CA ARG A 317 7.11 -24.22 -17.38
C ARG A 317 8.32 -25.05 -16.94
N ILE A 318 9.44 -24.93 -17.65
CA ILE A 318 10.69 -25.64 -17.31
C ILE A 318 11.16 -25.26 -15.91
N VAL A 319 11.12 -23.97 -15.56
CA VAL A 319 11.50 -23.49 -14.22
C VAL A 319 10.59 -24.10 -13.16
N PHE A 320 9.27 -24.07 -13.33
CA PHE A 320 8.31 -24.64 -12.38
C PHE A 320 8.50 -26.16 -12.20
N GLU A 321 8.64 -26.92 -13.30
CA GLU A 321 8.86 -28.37 -13.26
C GLU A 321 10.20 -28.74 -12.61
N SER A 322 11.24 -27.93 -12.84
CA SER A 322 12.58 -28.14 -12.27
C SER A 322 12.61 -28.04 -10.75
N MET A 323 11.71 -27.23 -10.15
CA MET A 323 11.66 -26.99 -8.70
C MET A 323 11.67 -28.32 -7.93
N LYS A 324 10.72 -29.19 -8.26
CA LYS A 324 10.57 -30.50 -7.61
C LYS A 324 11.47 -31.55 -8.24
N SER A 325 11.51 -31.61 -9.57
CA SER A 325 12.19 -32.71 -10.29
C SER A 325 13.72 -32.67 -10.19
N LEU A 326 14.32 -31.48 -10.16
CA LEU A 326 15.77 -31.30 -10.16
C LEU A 326 16.30 -30.76 -8.81
N HIS A 327 15.53 -29.93 -8.11
CA HIS A 327 16.01 -29.20 -6.92
C HIS A 327 15.36 -29.65 -5.59
N GLY A 328 14.28 -30.44 -5.63
CA GLY A 328 13.58 -30.91 -4.44
C GLY A 328 12.85 -29.82 -3.65
N VAL A 329 12.52 -28.70 -4.29
CA VAL A 329 11.72 -27.59 -3.73
C VAL A 329 10.26 -27.82 -4.11
N ASP A 330 9.39 -27.97 -3.11
CA ASP A 330 7.95 -28.10 -3.37
C ASP A 330 7.36 -26.71 -3.71
N PRO A 331 6.65 -26.57 -4.85
CA PRO A 331 6.00 -25.32 -5.20
C PRO A 331 4.87 -25.00 -4.21
N ASP A 332 4.88 -23.78 -3.70
CA ASP A 332 3.80 -23.24 -2.87
C ASP A 332 2.74 -22.51 -3.71
N ARG A 333 1.72 -21.98 -3.03
CA ARG A 333 0.64 -21.19 -3.63
C ARG A 333 1.12 -20.07 -4.56
N ARG A 334 2.21 -19.37 -4.23
CA ARG A 334 2.74 -18.24 -5.01
C ARG A 334 3.28 -18.72 -6.36
N HIS A 335 3.98 -19.86 -6.36
CA HIS A 335 4.50 -20.48 -7.59
C HIS A 335 3.37 -20.94 -8.51
N PHE A 336 2.33 -21.58 -7.95
CA PHE A 336 1.15 -21.97 -8.72
C PHE A 336 0.43 -20.75 -9.30
N SER A 337 0.21 -19.70 -8.49
CA SER A 337 -0.45 -18.48 -8.95
C SER A 337 0.31 -17.78 -10.08
N CYS A 338 1.64 -17.66 -9.97
CA CYS A 338 2.48 -17.03 -10.99
C CYS A 338 2.46 -17.84 -12.31
N THR A 339 2.59 -19.16 -12.22
CA THR A 339 2.55 -20.06 -13.39
C THR A 339 1.17 -20.05 -14.05
N MET A 340 0.11 -20.01 -13.23
CA MET A 340 -1.26 -19.91 -13.71
C MET A 340 -1.51 -18.58 -14.44
N ASP A 341 -1.00 -17.48 -13.91
CA ASP A 341 -1.09 -16.17 -14.57
C ASP A 341 -0.35 -16.15 -15.90
N LEU A 342 0.85 -16.74 -15.96
CA LEU A 342 1.62 -16.90 -17.21
C LEU A 342 0.83 -17.67 -18.28
N PHE A 343 0.19 -18.80 -17.93
CA PHE A 343 -0.67 -19.53 -18.87
C PHE A 343 -1.93 -18.74 -19.25
N CYS A 344 -2.55 -18.07 -18.29
CA CYS A 344 -3.72 -17.24 -18.51
C CYS A 344 -3.43 -16.09 -19.47
N ARG A 345 -2.29 -15.37 -19.32
CA ARG A 345 -1.89 -14.26 -20.20
C ARG A 345 -1.52 -14.73 -21.59
N ALA A 346 -0.93 -15.92 -21.71
CA ALA A 346 -0.63 -16.55 -22.99
C ALA A 346 -1.87 -17.07 -23.74
N GLY A 347 -3.03 -17.13 -23.07
CA GLY A 347 -4.26 -17.68 -23.64
C GLY A 347 -4.32 -19.21 -23.69
N LEU A 348 -3.43 -19.90 -22.98
CA LEU A 348 -3.38 -21.38 -22.90
C LEU A 348 -4.40 -21.92 -21.88
N LEU A 349 -5.67 -21.61 -22.10
CA LEU A 349 -6.72 -21.77 -21.08
C LEU A 349 -7.05 -23.23 -20.72
N HIS A 350 -6.97 -24.15 -21.67
CA HIS A 350 -7.17 -25.58 -21.38
C HIS A 350 -6.01 -26.15 -20.55
N GLU A 351 -4.77 -25.74 -20.83
CA GLU A 351 -3.61 -26.13 -20.04
C GLU A 351 -3.65 -25.50 -18.64
N ALA A 352 -4.15 -24.26 -18.54
CA ALA A 352 -4.38 -23.58 -17.27
C ALA A 352 -5.44 -24.30 -16.42
N GLU A 353 -6.53 -24.80 -17.03
CA GLU A 353 -7.54 -25.66 -16.38
C GLU A 353 -6.91 -26.97 -15.90
N GLU A 354 -6.14 -27.66 -16.73
CA GLU A 354 -5.46 -28.91 -16.37
C GLU A 354 -4.46 -28.70 -15.22
N PHE A 355 -3.68 -27.62 -15.28
CA PHE A 355 -2.74 -27.23 -14.23
C PHE A 355 -3.43 -26.98 -12.88
N LEU A 356 -4.58 -26.30 -12.90
CA LEU A 356 -5.41 -26.10 -11.71
C LEU A 356 -5.90 -27.41 -11.11
N LEU A 357 -6.34 -28.35 -11.94
CA LEU A 357 -6.83 -29.66 -11.50
C LEU A 357 -5.71 -30.54 -10.93
N GLN A 358 -4.45 -30.34 -11.35
CA GLN A 358 -3.29 -31.06 -10.82
C GLN A 358 -2.81 -30.50 -9.46
N SER A 359 -3.14 -29.25 -9.12
CA SER A 359 -2.83 -28.70 -7.80
C SER A 359 -3.62 -29.48 -6.73
N GLN A 360 -2.94 -30.25 -5.88
CA GLN A 360 -3.52 -31.20 -4.90
C GLN A 360 -4.23 -30.53 -3.70
N GLY A 361 -5.01 -29.48 -3.96
CA GLY A 361 -5.86 -28.79 -3.02
C GLY A 361 -6.76 -27.88 -3.84
N LYS A 362 -7.97 -28.37 -4.14
CA LYS A 362 -9.04 -27.74 -4.93
C LYS A 362 -8.69 -26.30 -5.28
N GLY A 363 -8.18 -26.08 -6.50
CA GLY A 363 -7.60 -24.83 -6.96
C GLY A 363 -8.24 -23.65 -6.24
N GLU A 364 -7.44 -22.94 -5.45
CA GLU A 364 -7.98 -21.92 -4.56
C GLU A 364 -8.79 -20.90 -5.36
N TYR A 365 -9.82 -20.34 -4.72
CA TYR A 365 -10.68 -19.28 -5.23
C TYR A 365 -9.98 -18.31 -6.20
N PHE A 366 -8.79 -17.82 -5.82
CA PHE A 366 -8.04 -16.83 -6.58
C PHE A 366 -7.59 -17.33 -7.95
N MET A 367 -7.18 -18.60 -8.07
CA MET A 367 -6.70 -19.16 -9.34
C MET A 367 -7.85 -19.41 -10.31
N TRP A 368 -9.01 -19.89 -9.84
CA TRP A 368 -10.20 -19.97 -10.68
C TRP A 368 -10.73 -18.58 -11.07
N SER A 369 -10.62 -17.60 -10.18
CA SER A 369 -10.97 -16.21 -10.46
C SER A 369 -10.10 -15.64 -11.59
N SER A 370 -8.78 -15.87 -11.55
CA SER A 370 -7.87 -15.50 -12.63
C SER A 370 -8.19 -16.23 -13.94
N LEU A 371 -8.48 -17.54 -13.88
CA LEU A 371 -8.87 -18.31 -15.06
C LEU A 371 -10.16 -17.78 -15.69
N LEU A 372 -11.20 -17.52 -14.89
CA LEU A 372 -12.47 -16.99 -15.37
C LEU A 372 -12.29 -15.60 -15.99
N ARG A 373 -11.45 -14.75 -15.37
CA ARG A 373 -11.10 -13.43 -15.93
C ARG A 373 -10.39 -13.59 -17.27
N SER A 374 -9.46 -14.54 -17.41
CA SER A 374 -8.77 -14.80 -18.67
C SER A 374 -9.70 -15.40 -19.74
N CYS A 375 -10.58 -16.33 -19.36
CA CYS A 375 -11.62 -16.87 -20.25
C CYS A 375 -12.55 -15.78 -20.79
N ARG A 376 -12.87 -14.77 -19.96
CA ARG A 376 -13.60 -13.57 -20.40
C ARG A 376 -12.80 -12.77 -21.44
N VAL A 377 -11.49 -12.55 -21.20
CA VAL A 377 -10.61 -11.78 -22.10
C VAL A 377 -10.38 -12.49 -23.45
N HIS A 378 -10.13 -13.80 -23.42
CA HIS A 378 -9.88 -14.62 -24.61
C HIS A 378 -11.17 -15.21 -25.23
N LYS A 379 -12.34 -14.90 -24.66
CA LYS A 379 -13.67 -15.37 -25.10
C LYS A 379 -13.78 -16.91 -25.20
N ASN A 380 -13.15 -17.64 -24.28
CA ASN A 380 -13.26 -19.09 -24.21
C ASN A 380 -14.50 -19.47 -23.38
N GLU A 381 -15.56 -19.85 -24.09
CA GLU A 381 -16.84 -20.22 -23.49
C GLU A 381 -16.75 -21.51 -22.67
N GLU A 382 -16.01 -22.52 -23.15
CA GLU A 382 -16.00 -23.85 -22.54
C GLU A 382 -15.34 -23.82 -21.16
N VAL A 383 -14.09 -23.37 -21.10
CA VAL A 383 -13.33 -23.30 -19.83
C VAL A 383 -13.95 -22.26 -18.91
N GLY A 384 -14.40 -21.12 -19.45
CA GLY A 384 -15.01 -20.06 -18.65
C GLY A 384 -16.33 -20.48 -18.01
N THR A 385 -17.16 -21.28 -18.69
CA THR A 385 -18.41 -21.81 -18.10
C THR A 385 -18.12 -22.72 -16.92
N LYS A 386 -17.14 -23.63 -17.06
CA LYS A 386 -16.70 -24.52 -15.96
C LYS A 386 -16.11 -23.72 -14.80
N ALA A 387 -15.21 -22.77 -15.08
CA ALA A 387 -14.60 -21.92 -14.07
C ALA A 387 -15.64 -21.08 -13.29
N ALA A 388 -16.65 -20.55 -13.98
CA ALA A 388 -17.76 -19.82 -13.33
C ALA A 388 -18.58 -20.72 -12.40
N GLN A 389 -18.86 -21.96 -12.79
CA GLN A 389 -19.57 -22.93 -11.96
C GLN A 389 -18.74 -23.29 -10.71
N VAL A 390 -17.46 -23.62 -10.89
CA VAL A 390 -16.56 -23.96 -9.78
C VAL A 390 -16.42 -22.80 -8.80
N LEU A 391 -16.26 -21.56 -9.25
CA LEU A 391 -16.19 -20.39 -8.36
C LEU A 391 -17.45 -20.24 -7.52
N VAL A 392 -18.63 -20.33 -8.15
CA VAL A 392 -19.93 -20.24 -7.48
C VAL A 392 -20.12 -21.37 -6.45
N GLU A 393 -19.57 -22.55 -6.70
CA GLU A 393 -19.58 -23.67 -5.75
C GLU A 393 -18.56 -23.51 -4.62
N LEU A 394 -17.40 -22.89 -4.90
CA LEU A 394 -16.32 -22.67 -3.93
C LEU A 394 -16.68 -21.62 -2.87
N ASP A 395 -17.26 -20.50 -3.29
CA ASP A 395 -17.73 -19.45 -2.38
C ASP A 395 -19.12 -18.94 -2.81
N PRO A 396 -20.18 -19.70 -2.49
CA PRO A 396 -21.54 -19.35 -2.86
C PRO A 396 -22.07 -18.09 -2.14
N ASP A 397 -21.36 -17.60 -1.13
CA ASP A 397 -21.78 -16.48 -0.29
C ASP A 397 -21.08 -15.16 -0.66
N ASP A 398 -19.97 -15.20 -1.40
CA ASP A 398 -19.26 -14.00 -1.86
C ASP A 398 -19.95 -13.33 -3.07
N PRO A 399 -20.50 -12.11 -2.93
CA PRO A 399 -21.12 -11.39 -4.04
C PRO A 399 -20.15 -11.12 -5.21
N ALA A 400 -18.85 -11.03 -4.95
CA ALA A 400 -17.86 -10.79 -5.98
C ALA A 400 -17.78 -11.98 -6.96
N VAL A 401 -17.94 -13.21 -6.48
CA VAL A 401 -18.02 -14.43 -7.31
C VAL A 401 -19.20 -14.37 -8.26
N TRP A 402 -20.38 -14.09 -7.72
CA TRP A 402 -21.61 -13.99 -8.52
C TRP A 402 -21.52 -12.88 -9.57
N LEU A 403 -20.92 -11.74 -9.21
CA LEU A 403 -20.68 -10.65 -10.15
C LEU A 403 -19.68 -11.04 -11.23
N GLN A 404 -18.59 -11.74 -10.87
CA GLN A 404 -17.59 -12.20 -11.84
C GLN A 404 -18.17 -13.22 -12.82
N ALA A 405 -18.94 -14.19 -12.33
CA ALA A 405 -19.67 -15.15 -13.16
C ALA A 405 -20.68 -14.43 -14.07
N SER A 406 -21.49 -13.51 -13.53
CA SER A 406 -22.45 -12.72 -14.30
C SER A 406 -21.78 -11.91 -15.42
N ASN A 407 -20.63 -11.30 -15.13
CA ASN A 407 -19.86 -10.53 -16.11
C ASN A 407 -19.26 -11.43 -17.20
N PHE A 408 -18.80 -12.64 -16.86
CA PHE A 408 -18.37 -13.63 -17.86
C PHE A 408 -19.53 -14.00 -18.80
N TYR A 409 -20.69 -14.38 -18.27
CA TYR A 409 -21.85 -14.75 -19.10
C TYR A 409 -22.37 -13.59 -19.96
N ALA A 410 -22.29 -12.35 -19.46
CA ALA A 410 -22.64 -11.17 -20.24
C ALA A 410 -21.66 -10.96 -21.41
N GLU A 411 -20.36 -11.16 -21.20
CA GLU A 411 -19.33 -10.97 -22.24
C GLU A 411 -19.41 -12.01 -23.37
N ILE A 412 -19.75 -13.27 -23.04
CA ILE A 412 -19.98 -14.32 -24.06
C ILE A 412 -21.37 -14.24 -24.71
N GLY A 413 -22.19 -13.23 -24.37
CA GLY A 413 -23.51 -13.00 -24.96
C GLY A 413 -24.65 -13.84 -24.39
N LYS A 414 -24.45 -14.60 -23.31
CA LYS A 414 -25.48 -15.37 -22.60
C LYS A 414 -26.18 -14.50 -21.54
N PHE A 415 -26.89 -13.47 -21.99
CA PHE A 415 -27.55 -12.48 -21.11
C PHE A 415 -28.59 -13.09 -20.15
N ASP A 416 -29.32 -14.13 -20.57
CA ASP A 416 -30.31 -14.80 -19.70
C ASP A 416 -29.63 -15.49 -18.51
N ALA A 417 -28.51 -16.18 -18.74
CA ALA A 417 -27.71 -16.79 -17.67
C ALA A 417 -27.12 -15.72 -16.75
N SER A 418 -26.59 -14.63 -17.32
CA SER A 418 -26.08 -13.48 -16.56
C SER A 418 -27.14 -12.87 -15.64
N ARG A 419 -28.39 -12.77 -16.13
CA ARG A 419 -29.54 -12.27 -15.36
C ARG A 419 -29.95 -13.22 -14.24
N GLN A 420 -30.10 -14.51 -14.54
CA GLN A 420 -30.44 -15.52 -13.52
C GLN A 420 -29.42 -15.55 -12.37
N ILE A 421 -28.13 -15.45 -12.70
CA ILE A 421 -27.04 -15.38 -11.71
C ILE A 421 -27.17 -14.15 -10.80
N ARG A 422 -27.56 -12.99 -11.35
CA ARG A 422 -27.83 -11.78 -10.55
C ARG A 422 -29.09 -11.91 -9.68
N GLU A 423 -30.13 -12.59 -10.16
CA GLU A 423 -31.36 -12.84 -9.39
C GLU A 423 -31.10 -13.80 -8.22
N VAL A 424 -30.32 -14.87 -8.42
CA VAL A 424 -29.92 -15.81 -7.35
C VAL A 424 -29.07 -15.12 -6.29
N SER A 425 -28.12 -14.25 -6.69
CA SER A 425 -27.26 -13.54 -5.73
C SER A 425 -28.05 -12.55 -4.86
N LEU A 426 -29.08 -11.90 -5.41
CA LEU A 426 -30.01 -11.05 -4.67
C LEU A 426 -30.86 -11.85 -3.68
N ALA A 427 -31.41 -12.99 -4.10
CA ALA A 427 -32.27 -13.82 -3.25
C ALA A 427 -31.54 -14.40 -2.03
N ARG A 428 -30.27 -14.81 -2.17
CA ARG A 428 -29.49 -15.39 -1.06
C ARG A 428 -29.13 -14.40 0.04
N LYS A 429 -28.99 -13.11 -0.29
CA LYS A 429 -28.76 -12.07 0.73
C LYS A 429 -29.96 -11.90 1.67
N MET A 430 -31.19 -12.01 1.18
CA MET A 430 -32.40 -11.85 2.00
C MET A 430 -32.56 -12.92 3.08
N THR A 431 -32.02 -14.13 2.90
CA THR A 431 -32.23 -15.24 3.86
C THR A 431 -31.36 -15.18 5.13
N ARG A 432 -30.26 -14.43 5.16
CA ARG A 432 -29.33 -14.44 6.33
C ARG A 432 -29.70 -13.49 7.46
N GLU A 433 -30.54 -12.49 7.22
CA GLU A 433 -30.85 -11.47 8.24
C GLU A 433 -31.90 -11.91 9.29
N ILE A 434 -32.50 -13.11 9.15
CA ILE A 434 -33.64 -13.54 9.99
C ILE A 434 -33.23 -14.50 11.14
N GLY A 435 -31.96 -14.86 11.35
CA GLY A 435 -31.60 -15.76 12.46
C GLY A 435 -30.16 -15.76 12.93
N HIS A 436 -29.88 -15.07 14.05
CA HIS A 436 -29.19 -15.57 15.26
C HIS A 436 -28.64 -14.42 16.13
N THR A 437 -29.26 -14.21 17.29
CA THR A 437 -28.74 -13.49 18.46
C THR A 437 -28.50 -14.48 19.62
N TYR A 438 -27.63 -14.07 20.56
CA TYR A 438 -27.29 -14.66 21.88
C TYR A 438 -26.10 -15.64 21.96
N GLY A 439 -25.05 -15.18 22.66
CA GLY A 439 -24.35 -16.04 23.63
C GLY A 439 -22.84 -15.87 23.78
N VAL A 440 -22.45 -15.38 24.97
CA VAL A 440 -21.19 -15.66 25.71
C VAL A 440 -20.04 -14.66 25.54
N ALA A 441 -19.91 -13.81 26.58
CA ALA A 441 -18.77 -12.99 26.92
C ALA A 441 -17.62 -13.82 27.53
N GLY A 442 -16.38 -13.46 27.21
CA GLY A 442 -15.19 -13.84 27.99
C GLY A 442 -13.97 -14.26 27.17
N SER A 443 -13.26 -13.29 26.56
CA SER A 443 -11.82 -13.39 26.15
C SER A 443 -11.42 -12.18 25.27
N ILE A 444 -11.38 -10.95 25.81
CA ILE A 444 -11.15 -9.73 25.00
C ILE A 444 -9.71 -9.20 25.15
N MET A 445 -8.70 -10.03 24.87
CA MET A 445 -7.31 -9.51 24.79
C MET A 445 -6.41 -10.13 23.70
N CYS A 446 -6.83 -11.21 23.04
CA CYS A 446 -6.06 -11.85 21.96
C CYS A 446 -6.56 -11.54 20.53
N ASP A 447 -7.76 -10.96 20.36
CA ASP A 447 -8.38 -10.77 19.04
C ASP A 447 -7.87 -9.52 18.28
N ASN A 448 -7.25 -8.56 18.98
CA ASN A 448 -6.76 -7.32 18.35
C ASN A 448 -5.55 -7.53 17.42
N ILE A 449 -4.76 -8.58 17.64
CA ILE A 449 -3.61 -8.92 16.78
C ILE A 449 -4.10 -9.60 15.49
N GLY A 450 -5.14 -10.43 15.56
CA GLY A 450 -5.73 -11.10 14.40
C GLY A 450 -6.32 -10.11 13.39
N MET A 451 -7.00 -9.06 13.86
CA MET A 451 -7.50 -8.00 12.97
C MET A 451 -6.37 -7.23 12.26
N LEU A 452 -5.25 -7.00 12.93
CA LEU A 452 -4.07 -6.37 12.33
C LEU A 452 -3.41 -7.28 11.27
N GLU A 453 -3.40 -8.60 11.47
CA GLU A 453 -2.93 -9.57 10.47
C GLU A 453 -3.89 -9.70 9.28
N GLU A 454 -5.20 -9.70 9.50
CA GLU A 454 -6.21 -9.67 8.43
C GLU A 454 -6.09 -8.39 7.58
N LEU A 455 -5.89 -7.23 8.21
CA LEU A 455 -5.69 -5.95 7.51
C LEU A 455 -4.34 -5.87 6.80
N LYS A 456 -3.28 -6.48 7.35
CA LYS A 456 -1.97 -6.62 6.68
C LYS A 456 -2.00 -7.62 5.54
N SER A 457 -2.87 -8.63 5.56
CA SER A 457 -3.01 -9.59 4.46
C SER A 457 -3.48 -8.94 3.14
N LEU A 458 -4.10 -7.75 3.20
CA LEU A 458 -4.44 -6.93 2.04
C LEU A 458 -3.20 -6.31 1.36
N GLU A 459 -2.04 -6.25 2.03
CA GLU A 459 -0.75 -5.84 1.45
C GLU A 459 -0.13 -6.93 0.56
N ALA A 460 -0.59 -8.18 0.64
CA ALA A 460 -0.05 -9.29 -0.18
C ALA A 460 -0.60 -9.31 -1.64
N LEU A 461 -1.38 -8.30 -2.03
CA LEU A 461 -1.79 -8.03 -3.42
C LEU A 461 -0.99 -6.86 -4.00
N ASP A 462 0.34 -6.98 -3.96
CA ASP A 462 1.24 -6.24 -4.83
C ASP A 462 0.95 -6.65 -6.28
N ILE A 463 0.34 -5.72 -7.00
CA ILE A 463 0.13 -5.82 -8.44
C ILE A 463 1.48 -5.51 -9.07
N GLU A 464 2.01 -6.50 -9.77
CA GLU A 464 3.08 -6.38 -10.75
C GLU A 464 2.99 -5.04 -11.49
N GLU A 465 4.01 -4.20 -11.29
CA GLU A 465 4.21 -2.98 -12.03
C GLU A 465 4.53 -3.35 -13.49
N GLU A 466 3.51 -3.34 -14.37
CA GLU A 466 3.75 -3.17 -15.81
C GLU A 466 4.21 -1.72 -16.06
N GLU A 467 5.47 -1.44 -15.71
CA GLU A 467 6.23 -0.30 -16.22
C GLU A 467 6.61 -0.60 -17.67
N ASN A 468 5.75 -0.20 -18.60
CA ASN A 468 6.26 0.22 -19.90
C ASN A 468 6.81 1.64 -19.72
N GLU A 469 8.09 1.71 -19.40
CA GLU A 469 8.94 2.88 -19.59
C GLU A 469 8.69 3.46 -20.99
N VAL A 470 8.29 4.71 -21.04
CA VAL A 470 8.53 5.56 -22.21
C VAL A 470 9.39 6.68 -21.66
N GLU A 471 10.66 6.60 -22.03
CA GLU A 471 11.75 7.52 -21.70
C GLU A 471 11.28 8.98 -21.64
N LEU A 472 11.61 9.65 -20.53
CA LEU A 472 11.47 11.08 -20.35
C LEU A 472 12.65 11.80 -21.03
N SER A 473 12.77 11.64 -22.34
CA SER A 473 13.55 12.49 -23.22
C SER A 473 13.22 12.09 -24.65
N ASP A 474 12.33 12.83 -25.31
CA ASP A 474 12.46 13.24 -26.71
C ASP A 474 11.12 13.75 -27.28
N ILE A 475 11.23 14.84 -28.03
CA ILE A 475 10.24 15.40 -28.94
C ILE A 475 9.54 14.26 -29.70
N PRO A 476 8.19 14.24 -29.88
CA PRO A 476 7.52 13.13 -30.57
C PRO A 476 7.99 13.00 -32.03
N SER A 477 9.01 12.18 -32.27
CA SER A 477 9.46 11.84 -33.63
C SER A 477 8.55 10.75 -34.19
N TRP A 478 7.36 11.13 -34.65
CA TRP A 478 6.42 10.23 -35.34
C TRP A 478 6.90 9.76 -36.73
N ARG A 479 8.21 9.86 -37.02
CA ARG A 479 8.85 9.52 -38.30
C ARG A 479 9.78 8.30 -38.24
N SER A 480 9.72 7.49 -37.20
CA SER A 480 10.43 6.20 -37.17
C SER A 480 9.71 5.18 -38.06
N GLU A 481 10.35 4.79 -39.16
CA GLU A 481 9.93 3.78 -40.14
C GLU A 481 9.76 2.35 -39.58
N ARG A 482 9.75 2.15 -38.26
CA ARG A 482 9.71 0.81 -37.63
C ARG A 482 8.49 0.53 -36.74
N GLY A 483 7.51 1.43 -36.65
CA GLY A 483 6.26 1.19 -35.91
C GLY A 483 5.04 1.85 -36.57
N GLY A 484 4.32 1.12 -37.43
CA GLY A 484 3.20 1.62 -38.24
C GLY A 484 1.96 2.07 -37.46
N LYS A 485 2.02 3.25 -36.85
CA LYS A 485 0.86 3.96 -36.30
C LYS A 485 0.24 4.86 -37.39
N VAL A 486 -1.09 4.92 -37.43
CA VAL A 486 -1.82 5.76 -38.40
C VAL A 486 -2.19 7.08 -37.75
N LEU A 487 -1.56 8.17 -38.15
CA LEU A 487 -1.86 9.50 -37.62
C LEU A 487 -3.14 10.06 -38.25
N VAL A 488 -4.06 10.49 -37.39
CA VAL A 488 -5.32 11.15 -37.75
C VAL A 488 -5.32 12.52 -37.09
N ASN A 489 -4.88 13.54 -37.82
CA ASN A 489 -4.82 14.91 -37.32
C ASN A 489 -6.16 15.62 -37.56
N ILE A 490 -6.75 16.22 -36.52
CA ILE A 490 -8.00 16.97 -36.60
C ILE A 490 -7.97 18.09 -37.66
N ASP A 491 -6.83 18.75 -37.85
CA ASP A 491 -6.68 19.82 -38.85
C ASP A 491 -6.93 19.32 -40.28
N SER A 492 -6.67 18.03 -40.55
CA SER A 492 -6.92 17.41 -41.86
C SER A 492 -8.40 17.23 -42.16
N PHE A 493 -9.29 17.45 -41.18
CA PHE A 493 -10.74 17.37 -41.31
C PHE A 493 -11.42 18.75 -41.33
N GLY A 494 -10.64 19.82 -41.49
CA GLY A 494 -11.14 21.19 -41.66
C GLY A 494 -11.31 21.99 -40.37
N ALA A 495 -10.71 21.55 -39.26
CA ALA A 495 -10.73 22.30 -38.02
C ALA A 495 -9.93 23.61 -38.13
N ALA A 496 -10.51 24.71 -37.64
CA ALA A 496 -9.90 26.03 -37.61
C ALA A 496 -8.82 26.13 -36.53
N GLY A 497 -9.11 25.65 -35.31
CA GLY A 497 -8.16 25.67 -34.20
C GLY A 497 -7.88 27.06 -33.61
N ASP A 498 -8.82 28.00 -33.75
CA ASP A 498 -8.76 29.39 -33.26
C ASP A 498 -9.41 29.58 -31.87
N GLY A 499 -10.23 28.63 -31.42
CA GLY A 499 -10.98 28.67 -30.16
C GLY A 499 -12.30 29.43 -30.24
N GLU A 500 -12.73 29.81 -31.45
CA GLU A 500 -13.94 30.60 -31.73
C GLU A 500 -14.86 29.87 -32.73
N SER A 501 -14.29 29.28 -33.78
CA SER A 501 -15.00 28.52 -34.80
C SER A 501 -15.38 27.14 -34.27
N ASP A 502 -16.61 26.68 -34.59
CA ASP A 502 -17.09 25.36 -34.15
C ASP A 502 -16.37 24.23 -34.89
N ASP A 503 -15.46 23.55 -34.19
CA ASP A 503 -14.62 22.46 -34.69
C ASP A 503 -15.24 21.07 -34.44
N THR A 504 -16.49 21.00 -33.97
CA THR A 504 -17.16 19.75 -33.59
C THR A 504 -17.23 18.75 -34.73
N GLU A 505 -17.63 19.18 -35.92
CA GLU A 505 -17.77 18.29 -37.08
C GLU A 505 -16.41 17.71 -37.52
N ALA A 506 -15.36 18.53 -37.49
CA ALA A 506 -14.01 18.10 -37.81
C ALA A 506 -13.50 17.04 -36.82
N LEU A 507 -13.72 17.26 -35.51
CA LEU A 507 -13.37 16.29 -34.48
C LEU A 507 -14.17 14.98 -34.61
N GLN A 508 -15.47 15.05 -34.91
CA GLN A 508 -16.31 13.86 -35.11
C GLN A 508 -15.84 13.03 -36.31
N LYS A 509 -15.47 13.66 -37.42
CA LYS A 509 -14.92 12.96 -38.59
C LYS A 509 -13.56 12.34 -38.29
N ALA A 510 -12.66 13.09 -37.65
CA ALA A 510 -11.36 12.59 -37.22
C ALA A 510 -11.50 11.39 -36.28
N TRP A 511 -12.41 11.48 -35.30
CA TRP A 511 -12.77 10.37 -34.42
C TRP A 511 -13.24 9.14 -35.19
N GLY A 512 -14.16 9.31 -36.15
CA GLY A 512 -14.70 8.19 -36.93
C GLY A 512 -13.60 7.40 -37.66
N VAL A 513 -12.63 8.09 -38.23
CA VAL A 513 -11.47 7.47 -38.89
C VAL A 513 -10.54 6.82 -37.87
N ALA A 514 -10.18 7.53 -36.80
CA ALA A 514 -9.27 7.02 -35.78
C ALA A 514 -9.84 5.77 -35.10
N CYS A 515 -11.09 5.84 -34.62
CA CYS A 515 -11.76 4.73 -33.94
C CYS A 515 -11.91 3.49 -34.84
N SER A 516 -12.04 3.65 -36.15
CA SER A 516 -12.16 2.53 -37.09
C SER A 516 -10.81 1.94 -37.56
N THR A 517 -9.69 2.60 -37.23
CA THR A 517 -8.36 2.26 -37.77
C THR A 517 -7.47 1.66 -36.68
N PRO A 518 -6.95 0.42 -36.84
CA PRO A 518 -6.02 -0.17 -35.89
C PRO A 518 -4.74 0.67 -35.71
N LYS A 519 -4.24 0.77 -34.47
CA LYS A 519 -3.02 1.51 -34.11
C LYS A 519 -3.07 2.99 -34.52
N SER A 520 -4.25 3.59 -34.51
CA SER A 520 -4.42 5.01 -34.87
C SER A 520 -4.04 5.94 -33.74
N VAL A 521 -3.62 7.15 -34.11
CA VAL A 521 -3.36 8.27 -33.20
C VAL A 521 -4.25 9.43 -33.62
N LEU A 522 -5.28 9.73 -32.84
CA LEU A 522 -6.07 10.96 -33.00
C LEU A 522 -5.29 12.11 -32.37
N LEU A 523 -4.83 13.06 -33.19
CA LEU A 523 -4.00 14.18 -32.76
C LEU A 523 -4.79 15.49 -32.67
N ILE A 524 -4.79 16.09 -31.49
CA ILE A 524 -5.14 17.49 -31.23
C ILE A 524 -3.81 18.24 -31.04
N PRO A 525 -3.32 18.99 -32.05
CA PRO A 525 -1.96 19.50 -32.09
C PRO A 525 -1.72 20.68 -31.14
N GLN A 526 -0.46 20.80 -30.69
CA GLN A 526 0.00 21.86 -29.80
C GLN A 526 -0.20 23.26 -30.40
N GLY A 527 -0.48 24.24 -29.55
CA GLY A 527 -0.57 25.66 -29.93
C GLY A 527 -1.89 26.06 -30.60
N ARG A 528 -2.82 25.12 -30.77
CA ARG A 528 -4.17 25.37 -31.31
C ARG A 528 -5.25 25.18 -30.24
N ARG A 529 -6.37 25.87 -30.41
CA ARG A 529 -7.54 25.82 -29.51
C ARG A 529 -8.77 25.45 -30.31
N TYR A 530 -9.49 24.39 -29.95
CA TYR A 530 -10.62 23.90 -30.72
C TYR A 530 -11.90 24.06 -29.91
N LEU A 531 -12.85 24.86 -30.40
CA LEU A 531 -14.16 24.98 -29.76
C LEU A 531 -15.01 23.77 -30.15
N VAL A 532 -15.42 22.97 -29.17
CA VAL A 532 -16.15 21.71 -29.40
C VAL A 532 -17.45 21.71 -28.59
N ASN A 533 -18.58 21.56 -29.27
CA ASN A 533 -19.89 21.38 -28.65
C ASN A 533 -20.02 20.01 -27.97
N ALA A 534 -21.01 19.87 -27.09
CA ALA A 534 -21.32 18.61 -26.40
C ALA A 534 -21.38 17.43 -27.39
N THR A 535 -20.52 16.43 -27.17
CA THR A 535 -20.31 15.33 -28.11
C THR A 535 -20.08 14.01 -27.37
N ARG A 536 -20.70 12.94 -27.90
CA ARG A 536 -20.46 11.57 -27.46
C ARG A 536 -19.62 10.82 -28.49
N PHE A 537 -18.52 10.24 -28.04
CA PHE A 537 -17.61 9.41 -28.81
C PHE A 537 -17.79 7.96 -28.39
N LYS A 538 -18.29 7.13 -29.30
CA LYS A 538 -18.71 5.76 -28.98
C LYS A 538 -17.89 4.74 -29.75
N GLY A 539 -17.38 3.75 -29.02
CA GLY A 539 -16.77 2.54 -29.58
C GLY A 539 -17.79 1.43 -29.92
N PRO A 540 -17.34 0.19 -30.15
CA PRO A 540 -15.96 -0.28 -29.99
C PRO A 540 -15.02 0.30 -31.05
N CYS A 541 -13.82 0.69 -30.64
CA CYS A 541 -12.76 1.11 -31.55
C CYS A 541 -11.81 -0.04 -31.87
N ALA A 542 -11.08 0.09 -32.97
CA ALA A 542 -10.01 -0.80 -33.35
C ALA A 542 -8.87 -0.78 -32.30
N ASP A 543 -8.10 -1.87 -32.27
CA ASP A 543 -7.09 -2.10 -31.23
C ASP A 543 -5.99 -1.01 -31.22
N LYS A 544 -5.53 -0.64 -30.02
CA LYS A 544 -4.44 0.33 -29.75
C LYS A 544 -4.70 1.76 -30.23
N LEU A 545 -5.92 2.27 -30.04
CA LEU A 545 -6.25 3.68 -30.23
C LEU A 545 -5.50 4.56 -29.21
N ILE A 546 -4.82 5.59 -29.71
CA ILE A 546 -4.21 6.65 -28.91
C ILE A 546 -4.90 7.97 -29.22
N ILE A 547 -5.29 8.72 -28.19
CA ILE A 547 -5.84 10.07 -28.29
C ILE A 547 -4.78 11.00 -27.71
N GLN A 548 -4.05 11.66 -28.62
CA GLN A 548 -2.96 12.58 -28.32
C GLN A 548 -3.52 14.01 -28.25
N ILE A 549 -3.61 14.57 -27.04
CA ILE A 549 -4.08 15.94 -26.80
C ILE A 549 -2.89 16.79 -26.39
N ASP A 550 -2.31 17.50 -27.34
CA ASP A 550 -1.22 18.47 -27.11
C ASP A 550 -1.72 19.93 -27.18
N GLY A 551 -2.84 20.16 -27.87
CA GLY A 551 -3.54 21.43 -27.96
C GLY A 551 -4.55 21.67 -26.84
N THR A 552 -5.47 22.61 -27.06
CA THR A 552 -6.58 22.90 -26.13
C THR A 552 -7.92 22.55 -26.76
N LEU A 553 -8.74 21.76 -26.08
CA LEU A 553 -10.17 21.65 -26.35
C LEU A 553 -10.91 22.64 -25.46
N VAL A 554 -11.83 23.42 -26.00
CA VAL A 554 -12.57 24.48 -25.29
C VAL A 554 -14.07 24.22 -25.42
N ALA A 555 -14.79 24.30 -24.31
CA ALA A 555 -16.24 24.20 -24.30
C ALA A 555 -16.91 25.55 -24.60
N PRO A 556 -18.13 25.54 -25.18
CA PRO A 556 -18.99 26.73 -25.21
C PRO A 556 -19.21 27.28 -23.81
N ASP A 557 -19.02 28.59 -23.65
CA ASP A 557 -19.09 29.25 -22.34
C ASP A 557 -20.54 29.64 -21.97
N GLU A 558 -21.42 29.87 -22.95
CA GLU A 558 -22.78 30.34 -22.71
C GLU A 558 -23.76 29.21 -22.37
N PRO A 559 -24.34 29.18 -21.15
CA PRO A 559 -25.28 28.12 -20.75
C PRO A 559 -26.53 28.05 -21.63
N LYS A 560 -26.95 29.17 -22.24
CA LYS A 560 -28.11 29.25 -23.12
C LYS A 560 -27.91 28.56 -24.47
N ASN A 561 -26.66 28.43 -24.91
CA ASN A 561 -26.30 27.85 -26.20
C ASN A 561 -25.91 26.37 -26.07
N TRP A 562 -25.95 25.82 -24.85
CA TRP A 562 -25.61 24.42 -24.62
C TRP A 562 -26.59 23.47 -25.29
N ASP A 563 -26.09 22.33 -25.80
CA ASP A 563 -26.92 21.34 -26.47
C ASP A 563 -28.02 20.79 -25.52
N PRO A 564 -29.31 21.04 -25.80
CA PRO A 564 -30.40 20.56 -24.97
C PRO A 564 -30.53 19.03 -24.95
N LYS A 565 -29.93 18.31 -25.91
CA LYS A 565 -29.91 16.85 -25.95
C LYS A 565 -28.85 16.26 -25.01
N LEU A 566 -27.83 17.05 -24.65
CA LEU A 566 -26.71 16.64 -23.79
C LEU A 566 -26.54 17.64 -22.62
N PRO A 567 -27.59 17.87 -21.81
CA PRO A 567 -27.60 18.96 -20.83
C PRO A 567 -26.54 18.81 -19.73
N ARG A 568 -26.01 17.60 -19.51
CA ARG A 568 -25.14 17.24 -18.38
C ARG A 568 -23.76 16.71 -18.78
N VAL A 569 -23.43 16.74 -20.06
CA VAL A 569 -22.23 16.08 -20.60
C VAL A 569 -21.60 16.97 -21.67
N TRP A 570 -20.27 17.12 -21.64
CA TRP A 570 -19.50 17.75 -22.71
C TRP A 570 -18.77 16.72 -23.58
N LEU A 571 -17.66 16.12 -23.11
CA LEU A 571 -16.92 15.09 -23.83
C LEU A 571 -17.14 13.73 -23.16
N ASP A 572 -17.97 12.88 -23.76
CA ASP A 572 -18.30 11.55 -23.26
C ASP A 572 -17.77 10.46 -24.18
N PHE A 573 -16.79 9.70 -23.68
CA PHE A 573 -16.19 8.57 -24.36
C PHE A 573 -16.71 7.27 -23.76
N SER A 574 -17.32 6.43 -24.59
CA SER A 574 -17.95 5.19 -24.14
C SER A 574 -17.58 3.96 -24.97
N LYS A 575 -17.61 2.79 -24.34
CA LYS A 575 -17.32 1.49 -24.98
C LYS A 575 -15.92 1.39 -25.57
N LEU A 576 -14.94 1.94 -24.85
CA LEU A 576 -13.53 1.89 -25.23
C LEU A 576 -12.84 0.71 -24.57
N ASN A 577 -11.84 0.16 -25.25
CA ASN A 577 -11.00 -0.91 -24.76
C ASN A 577 -9.54 -0.61 -25.10
N LYS A 578 -8.61 -0.80 -24.16
CA LYS A 578 -7.15 -0.62 -24.37
C LYS A 578 -6.79 0.73 -25.01
N THR A 579 -7.53 1.79 -24.67
CA THR A 579 -7.35 3.13 -25.24
C THR A 579 -6.48 4.00 -24.32
N VAL A 580 -5.58 4.76 -24.93
CA VAL A 580 -4.66 5.67 -24.22
C VAL A 580 -5.01 7.12 -24.54
N PHE A 581 -5.32 7.91 -23.52
CA PHE A 581 -5.38 9.36 -23.58
C PHE A 581 -4.06 9.92 -23.06
N GLN A 582 -3.36 10.71 -23.86
CA GLN A 582 -2.06 11.25 -23.46
C GLN A 582 -1.79 12.62 -24.08
N GLY A 583 -0.82 13.33 -23.52
CA GLY A 583 -0.32 14.61 -24.02
C GLY A 583 -0.25 15.66 -22.91
N SER A 584 0.26 16.83 -23.23
CA SER A 584 0.38 17.97 -22.30
C SER A 584 -0.73 19.02 -22.48
N GLY A 585 -1.74 18.69 -23.28
CA GLY A 585 -2.81 19.59 -23.67
C GLY A 585 -3.82 19.85 -22.56
N VAL A 586 -4.78 20.71 -22.90
CA VAL A 586 -5.77 21.27 -21.96
C VAL A 586 -7.18 20.93 -22.43
N ILE A 587 -8.02 20.46 -21.50
CA ILE A 587 -9.47 20.36 -21.66
C ILE A 587 -10.08 21.45 -20.79
N ASP A 588 -10.56 22.53 -21.42
CA ASP A 588 -11.10 23.72 -20.74
C ASP A 588 -12.63 23.76 -20.83
N GLY A 589 -13.30 23.59 -19.70
CA GLY A 589 -14.75 23.60 -19.61
C GLY A 589 -15.40 25.00 -19.61
N SER A 590 -14.64 26.10 -19.64
CA SER A 590 -15.21 27.45 -19.73
C SER A 590 -16.31 27.77 -18.69
N GLY A 591 -16.17 27.27 -17.46
CA GLY A 591 -17.23 27.23 -16.45
C GLY A 591 -17.65 28.56 -15.81
N SER A 592 -16.96 29.68 -16.07
CA SER A 592 -17.17 30.95 -15.35
C SER A 592 -18.61 31.47 -15.39
N LYS A 593 -19.24 31.47 -16.57
CA LYS A 593 -20.65 31.87 -16.74
C LYS A 593 -21.63 30.88 -16.10
N TRP A 594 -21.30 29.59 -16.10
CA TRP A 594 -22.08 28.55 -15.41
C TRP A 594 -22.08 28.76 -13.90
N TRP A 595 -20.91 29.07 -13.33
CA TRP A 595 -20.77 29.36 -11.90
C TRP A 595 -21.51 30.63 -11.51
N ALA A 596 -21.44 31.68 -12.33
CA ALA A 596 -22.20 32.93 -12.11
C ALA A 596 -23.72 32.73 -12.16
N ALA A 597 -24.20 31.82 -13.01
CA ALA A 597 -25.62 31.46 -13.12
C ALA A 597 -26.09 30.44 -12.07
N SER A 598 -25.18 29.89 -11.25
CA SER A 598 -25.52 28.85 -10.28
C SER A 598 -26.42 29.35 -9.16
N CYS A 599 -27.42 28.55 -8.77
CA CYS A 599 -28.25 28.82 -7.59
C CYS A 599 -27.45 28.81 -6.28
N LYS A 600 -26.25 28.22 -6.28
CA LYS A 600 -25.32 28.23 -5.14
C LYS A 600 -24.64 29.58 -4.93
N LYS A 601 -24.44 30.36 -5.99
CA LYS A 601 -23.96 31.76 -5.89
C LYS A 601 -25.12 32.74 -5.69
N ASN A 602 -26.26 32.52 -6.33
CA ASN A 602 -27.45 33.34 -6.16
C ASN A 602 -28.71 32.48 -6.01
N LYS A 603 -29.26 32.41 -4.80
CA LYS A 603 -30.44 31.58 -4.46
C LYS A 603 -31.71 31.93 -5.26
N SER A 604 -31.77 33.10 -5.92
CA SER A 604 -32.88 33.46 -6.81
C SER A 604 -32.81 32.77 -8.19
N ASN A 605 -31.66 32.23 -8.58
CA ASN A 605 -31.52 31.47 -9.82
C ASN A 605 -32.10 30.05 -9.68
N PRO A 606 -32.68 29.48 -10.75
CA PRO A 606 -33.13 28.09 -10.72
C PRO A 606 -31.92 27.14 -10.55
N CYS A 607 -32.04 26.18 -9.63
CA CYS A 607 -31.02 25.15 -9.46
C CYS A 607 -31.05 24.17 -10.65
N LYS A 608 -30.20 24.46 -11.65
CA LYS A 608 -29.94 23.59 -12.79
C LYS A 608 -28.55 23.02 -12.66
N GLY A 609 -28.39 21.73 -12.89
CA GLY A 609 -27.03 21.18 -12.96
C GLY A 609 -26.40 21.44 -14.32
N ALA A 610 -25.07 21.33 -14.34
CA ALA A 610 -24.25 21.74 -15.46
C ALA A 610 -23.50 20.54 -16.08
N PRO A 611 -22.85 20.73 -17.23
CA PRO A 611 -22.11 19.66 -17.88
C PRO A 611 -20.88 19.19 -17.11
N THR A 612 -20.60 17.89 -17.19
CA THR A 612 -19.30 17.30 -16.82
C THR A 612 -18.35 17.42 -18.01
N ALA A 613 -17.12 17.85 -17.78
CA ALA A 613 -16.21 18.16 -18.87
C ALA A 613 -15.69 16.93 -19.62
N PHE A 614 -15.09 15.98 -18.89
CA PHE A 614 -14.49 14.78 -19.46
C PHE A 614 -15.04 13.52 -18.78
N THR A 615 -15.67 12.63 -19.55
CA THR A 615 -16.29 11.40 -19.04
C THR A 615 -15.75 10.19 -19.80
N ILE A 616 -15.30 9.19 -19.05
CA ILE A 616 -15.04 7.84 -19.55
C ILE A 616 -16.11 6.91 -18.95
N ASP A 617 -16.93 6.32 -19.81
CA ASP A 617 -18.06 5.48 -19.42
C ASP A 617 -17.97 4.08 -20.02
N THR A 618 -18.38 3.05 -19.30
CA THR A 618 -18.60 1.69 -19.83
C THR A 618 -17.40 1.20 -20.65
N SER A 619 -16.19 1.37 -20.10
CA SER A 619 -14.92 1.17 -20.81
C SER A 619 -13.95 0.34 -19.97
N SER A 620 -12.94 -0.26 -20.61
CA SER A 620 -11.96 -1.09 -19.92
C SER A 620 -10.53 -0.90 -20.41
N SER A 621 -9.56 -1.13 -19.51
CA SER A 621 -8.13 -0.99 -19.80
C SER A 621 -7.77 0.41 -20.35
N ILE A 622 -8.25 1.45 -19.67
CA ILE A 622 -8.04 2.84 -20.08
C ILE A 622 -6.82 3.42 -19.37
N ARG A 623 -5.98 4.16 -20.10
CA ARG A 623 -4.86 4.91 -19.54
C ARG A 623 -5.02 6.39 -19.85
N VAL A 624 -4.85 7.25 -18.85
CA VAL A 624 -4.86 8.71 -19.00
C VAL A 624 -3.57 9.27 -18.41
N LYS A 625 -2.78 9.98 -19.22
CA LYS A 625 -1.46 10.49 -18.80
C LYS A 625 -1.24 11.96 -19.20
N GLY A 626 -0.86 12.81 -18.24
CA GLY A 626 -0.28 14.14 -18.50
C GLY A 626 -1.26 15.29 -18.80
N LEU A 627 -2.57 15.00 -18.94
CA LEU A 627 -3.56 16.00 -19.34
C LEU A 627 -3.86 17.02 -18.23
N THR A 628 -4.18 18.24 -18.63
CA THR A 628 -4.76 19.26 -17.75
C THR A 628 -6.26 19.41 -18.03
N ILE A 629 -7.11 19.29 -17.02
CA ILE A 629 -8.57 19.50 -17.12
C ILE A 629 -8.91 20.70 -16.24
N GLN A 630 -9.41 21.78 -16.82
CA GLN A 630 -9.62 23.04 -16.09
C GLN A 630 -11.00 23.64 -16.30
N ASN A 631 -11.39 24.47 -15.34
CA ASN A 631 -12.59 25.31 -15.38
C ASN A 631 -13.86 24.56 -15.81
N SER A 632 -14.06 23.35 -15.32
CA SER A 632 -15.24 22.58 -15.69
C SER A 632 -16.53 23.25 -15.18
N GLN A 633 -17.58 23.19 -15.99
CA GLN A 633 -18.88 23.79 -15.65
C GLN A 633 -19.45 23.16 -14.37
N GLN A 634 -19.21 21.86 -14.18
CA GLN A 634 -19.46 21.12 -12.95
C GLN A 634 -18.27 20.18 -12.63
N MET A 635 -18.40 18.87 -12.83
CA MET A 635 -17.34 17.90 -12.54
C MET A 635 -16.30 17.89 -13.66
N HIS A 636 -15.02 17.71 -13.32
CA HIS A 636 -13.92 17.76 -14.28
C HIS A 636 -13.74 16.44 -15.01
N PHE A 637 -13.54 15.36 -14.27
CA PHE A 637 -13.26 14.05 -14.83
C PHE A 637 -14.11 12.97 -14.15
N THR A 638 -15.04 12.36 -14.90
CA THR A 638 -15.85 11.23 -14.43
C THR A 638 -15.39 9.90 -15.03
N ILE A 639 -15.28 8.88 -14.18
CA ILE A 639 -15.10 7.47 -14.53
C ILE A 639 -16.34 6.73 -14.08
N SER A 640 -17.10 6.16 -15.03
CA SER A 640 -18.36 5.48 -14.73
C SER A 640 -18.41 4.10 -15.37
N ARG A 641 -18.84 3.07 -14.64
CA ARG A 641 -19.02 1.70 -15.16
C ARG A 641 -17.76 1.14 -15.86
N CYS A 642 -16.58 1.45 -15.33
CA CYS A 642 -15.30 1.06 -15.93
C CYS A 642 -14.59 -0.05 -15.16
N ASP A 643 -13.74 -0.80 -15.85
CA ASP A 643 -12.81 -1.78 -15.27
C ASP A 643 -11.37 -1.48 -15.71
N SER A 644 -10.44 -1.39 -14.77
CA SER A 644 -9.01 -1.24 -15.06
C SER A 644 -8.69 0.10 -15.73
N VAL A 645 -8.75 1.18 -14.95
CA VAL A 645 -8.45 2.55 -15.40
C VAL A 645 -7.21 3.06 -14.65
N ARG A 646 -6.21 3.56 -15.36
CA ARG A 646 -5.00 4.15 -14.77
C ARG A 646 -4.86 5.61 -15.17
N ILE A 647 -4.79 6.49 -14.17
CA ILE A 647 -4.63 7.94 -14.30
C ILE A 647 -3.28 8.30 -13.70
N THR A 648 -2.43 8.99 -14.46
CA THR A 648 -1.08 9.35 -14.01
C THR A 648 -0.74 10.78 -14.46
N SER A 649 -0.20 11.59 -13.55
CA SER A 649 0.25 12.95 -13.88
C SER A 649 -0.86 13.85 -14.44
N VAL A 650 -2.11 13.68 -14.01
CA VAL A 650 -3.22 14.53 -14.42
C VAL A 650 -3.32 15.74 -13.49
N LYS A 651 -3.53 16.91 -14.08
CA LYS A 651 -3.78 18.16 -13.36
C LYS A 651 -5.23 18.57 -13.52
N VAL A 652 -5.91 18.83 -12.41
CA VAL A 652 -7.27 19.36 -12.40
C VAL A 652 -7.28 20.70 -11.68
N SER A 653 -7.89 21.73 -12.27
CA SER A 653 -7.91 23.07 -11.69
C SER A 653 -9.17 23.89 -11.97
N ALA A 654 -9.80 24.40 -10.91
CA ALA A 654 -10.80 25.45 -10.95
C ALA A 654 -10.64 26.37 -9.71
N PRO A 655 -11.24 27.56 -9.69
CA PRO A 655 -11.28 28.41 -8.48
C PRO A 655 -11.90 27.67 -7.29
N GLY A 656 -11.38 27.89 -6.08
CA GLY A 656 -11.87 27.24 -4.85
C GLY A 656 -13.31 27.61 -4.47
N ASP A 657 -13.88 28.66 -5.07
CA ASP A 657 -15.28 29.08 -4.91
C ASP A 657 -16.19 28.66 -6.08
N SER A 658 -15.70 27.77 -6.96
CA SER A 658 -16.47 27.25 -8.09
C SER A 658 -17.51 26.23 -7.59
N PRO A 659 -18.82 26.50 -7.72
CA PRO A 659 -19.84 25.68 -7.09
C PRO A 659 -20.00 24.31 -7.77
N ASN A 660 -20.09 23.25 -6.97
CA ASN A 660 -20.33 21.87 -7.38
C ASN A 660 -19.26 21.30 -8.35
N THR A 661 -18.00 21.67 -8.19
CA THR A 661 -16.92 21.20 -9.06
C THR A 661 -16.11 20.07 -8.45
N ASP A 662 -16.53 18.82 -8.67
CA ASP A 662 -15.68 17.67 -8.31
C ASP A 662 -14.49 17.56 -9.29
N GLY A 663 -13.34 17.11 -8.78
CA GLY A 663 -12.15 16.87 -9.57
C GLY A 663 -12.24 15.55 -10.35
N ILE A 664 -11.89 14.43 -9.70
CA ILE A 664 -12.04 13.08 -10.26
C ILE A 664 -13.19 12.36 -9.55
N HIS A 665 -14.25 12.07 -10.29
CA HIS A 665 -15.45 11.39 -9.81
C HIS A 665 -15.48 9.94 -10.28
N ILE A 666 -15.57 8.98 -9.36
CA ILE A 666 -15.56 7.53 -9.64
C ILE A 666 -16.88 6.92 -9.21
N SER A 667 -17.58 6.30 -10.15
CA SER A 667 -18.87 5.66 -9.94
C SER A 667 -18.95 4.28 -10.62
N GLU A 668 -19.53 3.28 -9.95
CA GLU A 668 -19.77 1.95 -10.52
C GLU A 668 -18.53 1.30 -11.17
N SER A 669 -17.32 1.60 -10.66
CA SER A 669 -16.07 1.24 -11.34
C SER A 669 -15.14 0.40 -10.47
N THR A 670 -14.39 -0.50 -11.09
CA THR A 670 -13.44 -1.39 -10.40
C THR A 670 -12.03 -1.25 -10.95
N ASN A 671 -11.02 -1.50 -10.10
CA ASN A 671 -9.61 -1.47 -10.48
C ASN A 671 -9.19 -0.10 -11.04
N VAL A 672 -9.43 0.98 -10.29
CA VAL A 672 -9.03 2.33 -10.68
C VAL A 672 -7.77 2.74 -9.92
N ILE A 673 -6.74 3.17 -10.63
CA ILE A 673 -5.47 3.65 -10.07
C ILE A 673 -5.30 5.13 -10.44
N ILE A 674 -5.11 5.99 -9.44
CA ILE A 674 -4.80 7.42 -9.62
C ILE A 674 -3.44 7.70 -8.99
N GLN A 675 -2.50 8.22 -9.78
CA GLN A 675 -1.13 8.47 -9.34
C GLN A 675 -0.63 9.84 -9.77
N ASP A 676 0.23 10.45 -8.95
CA ASP A 676 1.02 11.64 -9.32
C ASP A 676 0.18 12.84 -9.78
N SER A 677 -1.02 12.99 -9.21
CA SER A 677 -2.03 13.92 -9.72
C SER A 677 -2.23 15.11 -8.78
N LYS A 678 -2.43 16.29 -9.36
CA LYS A 678 -2.66 17.55 -8.64
C LYS A 678 -4.07 18.05 -8.95
N ILE A 679 -4.89 18.19 -7.92
CA ILE A 679 -6.32 18.47 -8.06
C ILE A 679 -6.70 19.63 -7.15
N GLY A 680 -7.26 20.69 -7.71
CA GLY A 680 -7.83 21.80 -6.96
C GLY A 680 -9.14 22.27 -7.58
N THR A 681 -10.21 22.30 -6.81
CA THR A 681 -11.56 22.64 -7.26
C THR A 681 -12.34 23.34 -6.13
N GLY A 682 -13.63 23.62 -6.33
CA GLY A 682 -14.51 24.15 -5.29
C GLY A 682 -15.36 23.09 -4.58
N ASP A 683 -15.19 21.80 -4.90
CA ASP A 683 -15.86 20.67 -4.24
C ASP A 683 -14.84 19.53 -4.01
N ASP A 684 -15.26 18.26 -3.98
CA ASP A 684 -14.39 17.11 -3.71
C ASP A 684 -13.26 17.01 -4.77
N CYS A 685 -11.99 16.93 -4.35
CA CYS A 685 -10.87 16.66 -5.26
C CYS A 685 -11.02 15.28 -5.91
N ILE A 686 -11.33 14.28 -5.09
CA ILE A 686 -11.66 12.93 -5.54
C ILE A 686 -12.93 12.50 -4.82
N SER A 687 -13.95 12.10 -5.57
CA SER A 687 -15.19 11.57 -5.04
C SER A 687 -15.39 10.11 -5.50
N ILE A 688 -15.56 9.20 -4.54
CA ILE A 688 -15.79 7.77 -4.76
C ILE A 688 -17.22 7.47 -4.33
N VAL A 689 -18.04 7.01 -5.26
CA VAL A 689 -19.47 6.76 -5.01
C VAL A 689 -19.83 5.30 -5.23
N ASN A 690 -21.14 5.00 -5.18
CA ASN A 690 -21.70 3.66 -5.14
C ASN A 690 -21.14 2.70 -6.19
N ALA A 691 -21.09 1.41 -5.83
CA ALA A 691 -20.64 0.27 -6.63
C ALA A 691 -19.18 0.40 -7.12
N SER A 692 -18.33 1.11 -6.37
CA SER A 692 -16.92 1.25 -6.67
C SER A 692 -16.06 0.30 -5.81
N SER A 693 -15.05 -0.34 -6.40
CA SER A 693 -14.16 -1.22 -5.64
C SER A 693 -12.72 -1.28 -6.16
N ASN A 694 -11.78 -1.64 -5.29
CA ASN A 694 -10.35 -1.72 -5.63
C ASN A 694 -9.83 -0.42 -6.25
N ILE A 695 -9.99 0.68 -5.51
CA ILE A 695 -9.54 2.02 -5.89
C ILE A 695 -8.23 2.31 -5.17
N LYS A 696 -7.15 2.53 -5.91
CA LYS A 696 -5.83 2.85 -5.35
C LYS A 696 -5.41 4.25 -5.76
N MET A 697 -5.02 5.06 -4.80
CA MET A 697 -4.57 6.44 -5.01
C MET A 697 -3.18 6.60 -4.40
N LYS A 698 -2.21 7.14 -5.14
CA LYS A 698 -0.85 7.35 -4.64
C LYS A 698 -0.24 8.69 -5.06
N ARG A 699 0.41 9.40 -4.15
CA ARG A 699 1.04 10.73 -4.38
C ARG A 699 0.03 11.74 -4.94
N ILE A 700 -1.02 12.02 -4.18
CA ILE A 700 -2.08 12.96 -4.54
C ILE A 700 -1.85 14.31 -3.87
N TYR A 701 -1.89 15.39 -4.64
CA TYR A 701 -2.02 16.74 -4.09
C TYR A 701 -3.46 17.22 -4.28
N CYS A 702 -4.14 17.56 -3.18
CA CYS A 702 -5.51 18.05 -3.19
C CYS A 702 -5.60 19.41 -2.50
N GLY A 703 -6.08 20.43 -3.21
CA GLY A 703 -6.23 21.77 -2.66
C GLY A 703 -6.19 22.87 -3.73
N PRO A 704 -7.09 23.88 -3.66
CA PRO A 704 -8.23 24.00 -2.72
C PRO A 704 -9.35 22.99 -3.03
N GLY A 705 -10.34 22.85 -2.14
CA GLY A 705 -11.53 22.01 -2.35
C GLY A 705 -12.12 21.41 -1.07
N HIS A 706 -12.98 20.41 -1.20
CA HIS A 706 -13.59 19.70 -0.06
C HIS A 706 -12.79 18.49 0.43
N GLY A 707 -11.73 18.06 -0.28
CA GLY A 707 -10.90 16.91 0.12
C GLY A 707 -11.13 15.65 -0.71
N ILE A 708 -10.83 14.48 -0.11
CA ILE A 708 -11.07 13.17 -0.71
C ILE A 708 -12.24 12.51 0.02
N SER A 709 -13.31 12.20 -0.72
CA SER A 709 -14.58 11.75 -0.15
C SER A 709 -15.04 10.42 -0.72
N ILE A 710 -15.37 9.47 0.16
CA ILE A 710 -16.26 8.35 -0.16
C ILE A 710 -17.67 8.79 0.21
N GLY A 711 -18.60 8.85 -0.75
CA GLY A 711 -19.85 9.52 -0.45
C GLY A 711 -21.00 9.36 -1.42
N SER A 712 -22.09 10.06 -1.11
CA SER A 712 -23.39 9.95 -1.78
C SER A 712 -23.99 8.54 -1.69
N LEU A 713 -23.65 7.83 -0.62
CA LEU A 713 -24.13 6.46 -0.36
C LEU A 713 -25.38 6.51 0.50
N GLY A 714 -26.39 5.70 0.16
CA GLY A 714 -27.63 5.62 0.94
C GLY A 714 -28.68 6.66 0.60
N LYS A 715 -28.41 7.58 -0.34
CA LYS A 715 -29.36 8.64 -0.72
C LYS A 715 -30.69 8.03 -1.18
N ASP A 716 -31.81 8.60 -0.76
CA ASP A 716 -33.16 8.11 -1.08
C ASP A 716 -33.35 6.62 -0.70
N ASN A 717 -32.78 6.21 0.44
CA ASN A 717 -32.78 4.84 0.97
C ASN A 717 -32.18 3.80 0.02
N SER A 718 -31.29 4.23 -0.88
CA SER A 718 -30.58 3.34 -1.81
C SER A 718 -29.53 2.47 -1.11
N THR A 719 -29.10 1.40 -1.80
CA THR A 719 -27.98 0.58 -1.35
C THR A 719 -26.65 1.19 -1.82
N GLY A 720 -25.77 1.51 -0.88
CA GLY A 720 -24.41 1.99 -1.10
C GLY A 720 -23.36 0.90 -0.83
N ILE A 721 -22.52 0.57 -1.81
CA ILE A 721 -21.44 -0.41 -1.65
C ILE A 721 -20.13 0.19 -2.16
N VAL A 722 -19.13 0.32 -1.30
CA VAL A 722 -17.76 0.70 -1.66
C VAL A 722 -16.77 -0.19 -0.90
N THR A 723 -15.77 -0.76 -1.60
CA THR A 723 -14.79 -1.64 -0.94
C THR A 723 -13.36 -1.48 -1.45
N LYS A 724 -12.37 -1.84 -0.63
CA LYS A 724 -10.95 -1.90 -1.04
C LYS A 724 -10.48 -0.56 -1.60
N VAL A 725 -10.58 0.51 -0.81
CA VAL A 725 -10.11 1.85 -1.18
C VAL A 725 -8.82 2.13 -0.42
N ILE A 726 -7.74 2.43 -1.13
CA ILE A 726 -6.43 2.71 -0.54
C ILE A 726 -5.96 4.08 -1.04
N LEU A 727 -5.69 4.99 -0.13
CA LEU A 727 -4.93 6.22 -0.36
C LEU A 727 -3.58 6.10 0.33
N ASP A 728 -2.50 6.14 -0.43
CA ASP A 728 -1.13 6.09 0.08
C ASP A 728 -0.35 7.32 -0.37
N THR A 729 0.11 8.15 0.57
CA THR A 729 0.84 9.39 0.27
C THR A 729 -0.06 10.46 -0.37
N ALA A 730 -0.52 11.40 0.44
CA ALA A 730 -1.28 12.57 -0.05
C ALA A 730 -0.95 13.84 0.74
N VAL A 731 -1.05 14.99 0.07
CA VAL A 731 -0.96 16.31 0.70
C VAL A 731 -2.29 17.03 0.44
N LEU A 732 -3.01 17.36 1.51
CA LEU A 732 -4.26 18.11 1.45
C LEU A 732 -4.04 19.49 2.05
N ARG A 733 -4.25 20.53 1.26
CA ARG A 733 -3.98 21.92 1.67
C ARG A 733 -5.18 22.82 1.44
N GLU A 734 -5.53 23.61 2.46
CA GLU A 734 -6.60 24.60 2.39
C GLU A 734 -7.93 24.00 1.92
N THR A 735 -8.23 22.77 2.37
CA THR A 735 -9.48 22.06 2.06
C THR A 735 -10.46 22.06 3.25
N THR A 736 -11.75 21.94 2.96
CA THR A 736 -12.77 21.81 4.01
C THR A 736 -12.68 20.50 4.76
N ASN A 737 -12.39 19.39 4.07
CA ASN A 737 -12.17 18.09 4.70
C ASN A 737 -10.85 17.48 4.21
N GLY A 738 -10.30 16.58 5.00
CA GLY A 738 -9.16 15.75 4.60
C GLY A 738 -9.67 14.49 3.91
N VAL A 739 -9.79 13.41 4.68
CA VAL A 739 -10.33 12.12 4.25
C VAL A 739 -11.71 11.90 4.88
N ARG A 740 -12.74 11.80 4.03
CA ARG A 740 -14.15 11.80 4.45
C ARG A 740 -14.90 10.56 3.98
N ILE A 741 -15.74 10.00 4.85
CA ILE A 741 -16.80 9.04 4.49
C ILE A 741 -18.15 9.67 4.86
N LYS A 742 -19.04 9.88 3.88
CA LYS A 742 -20.38 10.48 4.08
C LYS A 742 -21.49 9.55 3.59
N THR A 743 -22.49 9.30 4.42
CA THR A 743 -23.64 8.46 4.06
C THR A 743 -24.94 9.07 4.57
N TRP A 744 -26.05 8.73 3.92
CA TRP A 744 -27.38 9.18 4.29
C TRP A 744 -28.04 8.17 5.24
N GLN A 745 -28.75 8.68 6.26
CA GLN A 745 -29.70 7.88 7.03
C GLN A 745 -30.78 7.30 6.09
N GLY A 746 -31.24 6.09 6.39
CA GLY A 746 -32.20 5.32 5.60
C GLY A 746 -31.57 4.37 4.58
N GLY A 747 -30.29 4.57 4.24
CA GLY A 747 -29.54 3.73 3.30
C GLY A 747 -29.29 2.30 3.77
N SER A 748 -28.79 1.47 2.87
CA SER A 748 -28.35 0.09 3.15
C SER A 748 -27.03 -0.23 2.44
N GLY A 749 -26.41 -1.38 2.71
CA GLY A 749 -25.12 -1.78 2.12
C GLY A 749 -23.96 -1.50 3.05
N TYR A 750 -22.74 -1.36 2.51
CA TYR A 750 -21.53 -1.21 3.32
C TYR A 750 -20.39 -0.45 2.65
N VAL A 751 -19.57 0.20 3.47
CA VAL A 751 -18.22 0.68 3.15
C VAL A 751 -17.24 -0.12 4.00
N ARG A 752 -16.33 -0.89 3.36
CA ARG A 752 -15.33 -1.67 4.10
C ARG A 752 -13.98 -1.86 3.41
N GLY A 753 -12.94 -2.11 4.19
CA GLY A 753 -11.58 -2.28 3.69
C GLY A 753 -11.05 -0.97 3.10
N VAL A 754 -11.16 0.11 3.87
CA VAL A 754 -10.68 1.45 3.48
C VAL A 754 -9.40 1.74 4.26
N ARG A 755 -8.34 2.17 3.59
CA ARG A 755 -7.09 2.57 4.21
C ARG A 755 -6.64 3.93 3.71
N PHE A 756 -6.56 4.89 4.62
CA PHE A 756 -5.93 6.18 4.39
C PHE A 756 -4.58 6.17 5.10
N GLN A 757 -3.48 6.23 4.35
CA GLN A 757 -2.13 6.17 4.90
C GLN A 757 -1.20 7.26 4.36
N ASN A 758 -0.27 7.71 5.21
CA ASN A 758 0.76 8.69 4.85
C ASN A 758 0.15 10.00 4.33
N VAL A 759 -0.79 10.59 5.07
CA VAL A 759 -1.53 11.79 4.66
C VAL A 759 -1.05 13.00 5.45
N ARG A 760 -0.55 14.02 4.76
CA ARG A 760 -0.21 15.32 5.34
C ARG A 760 -1.34 16.32 5.10
N VAL A 761 -1.82 16.96 6.15
CA VAL A 761 -2.85 18.01 6.08
C VAL A 761 -2.28 19.38 6.44
N GLU A 762 -2.64 20.43 5.71
CA GLU A 762 -2.19 21.79 5.94
C GLU A 762 -3.39 22.74 5.92
N ASN A 763 -3.76 23.27 7.09
CA ASN A 763 -4.90 24.16 7.29
C ASN A 763 -6.23 23.55 6.80
N VAL A 764 -6.45 22.28 7.10
CA VAL A 764 -7.67 21.55 6.73
C VAL A 764 -8.71 21.65 7.84
N SER A 765 -9.96 22.00 7.52
CA SER A 765 -10.97 22.20 8.58
C SER A 765 -11.35 20.88 9.28
N ASN A 766 -11.64 19.81 8.53
CA ASN A 766 -12.01 18.51 9.09
C ASN A 766 -11.10 17.39 8.54
N PRO A 767 -9.88 17.20 9.09
CA PRO A 767 -8.90 16.24 8.58
C PRO A 767 -9.42 14.80 8.45
N ILE A 768 -10.09 14.27 9.47
CA ILE A 768 -10.65 12.91 9.50
C ILE A 768 -12.13 12.99 9.85
N ILE A 769 -13.00 12.51 8.97
CA ILE A 769 -14.44 12.56 9.20
C ILE A 769 -15.19 11.32 8.67
N ILE A 770 -16.06 10.78 9.52
CA ILE A 770 -17.16 9.89 9.14
C ILE A 770 -18.46 10.58 9.56
N ASP A 771 -19.39 10.70 8.61
CA ASP A 771 -20.70 11.32 8.81
C ASP A 771 -21.79 10.43 8.21
N GLN A 772 -22.49 9.66 9.06
CA GLN A 772 -23.66 8.88 8.67
C GLN A 772 -24.98 9.65 8.74
N PHE A 773 -24.94 10.95 9.10
CA PHE A 773 -26.11 11.84 9.18
C PHE A 773 -26.07 12.92 8.09
N TYR A 774 -25.36 12.66 6.99
CA TYR A 774 -25.22 13.63 5.92
C TYR A 774 -26.59 14.03 5.36
N CYS A 775 -26.84 15.34 5.33
CA CYS A 775 -28.10 15.91 4.86
C CYS A 775 -27.81 17.22 4.10
N ASP A 776 -28.18 17.26 2.81
CA ASP A 776 -28.06 18.46 1.95
C ASP A 776 -29.36 19.28 1.85
N SER A 777 -30.40 18.86 2.59
CA SER A 777 -31.70 19.53 2.64
C SER A 777 -31.66 20.80 3.49
N PRO A 778 -32.43 21.86 3.13
CA PRO A 778 -32.61 23.04 3.98
C PRO A 778 -33.25 22.73 5.33
N THR A 779 -34.01 21.63 5.40
CA THR A 779 -34.60 21.10 6.63
C THR A 779 -33.78 19.93 7.13
N SER A 780 -33.60 19.81 8.45
CA SER A 780 -32.95 18.65 9.05
C SER A 780 -33.60 17.36 8.57
N CYS A 781 -32.80 16.42 8.10
CA CYS A 781 -33.25 15.08 7.78
C CYS A 781 -33.57 14.35 9.08
N GLU A 782 -34.69 13.62 9.14
CA GLU A 782 -35.01 12.80 10.30
C GLU A 782 -34.05 11.62 10.39
N ASN A 783 -33.63 11.27 11.60
CA ASN A 783 -32.87 10.06 11.84
C ASN A 783 -33.73 8.84 11.49
N GLN A 784 -33.14 7.86 10.81
CA GLN A 784 -33.83 6.64 10.41
C GLN A 784 -33.17 5.43 11.09
N THR A 785 -33.82 4.28 11.06
CA THR A 785 -33.34 3.05 11.72
C THR A 785 -32.43 2.20 10.85
N THR A 786 -32.03 2.70 9.67
CA THR A 786 -31.13 2.04 8.74
C THR A 786 -30.06 3.02 8.27
N ALA A 787 -28.87 2.52 7.97
CA ALA A 787 -27.79 3.30 7.36
C ALA A 787 -26.85 2.34 6.59
N VAL A 788 -25.96 2.92 5.77
CA VAL A 788 -24.87 2.16 5.14
C VAL A 788 -23.86 1.78 6.22
N GLU A 789 -23.59 0.49 6.41
CA GLU A 789 -22.63 0.01 7.41
C GLU A 789 -21.21 0.51 7.07
N ILE A 790 -20.45 0.96 8.08
CA ILE A 790 -19.06 1.37 7.89
C ILE A 790 -18.18 0.54 8.83
N SER A 791 -17.30 -0.27 8.25
CA SER A 791 -16.41 -1.16 9.00
C SER A 791 -15.04 -1.30 8.36
N GLU A 792 -14.03 -1.72 9.13
CA GLU A 792 -12.68 -2.02 8.61
C GLU A 792 -12.04 -0.81 7.91
N VAL A 793 -12.04 0.34 8.60
CA VAL A 793 -11.45 1.60 8.14
C VAL A 793 -10.20 1.91 8.95
N MET A 794 -9.06 2.05 8.27
CA MET A 794 -7.77 2.37 8.88
C MET A 794 -7.30 3.77 8.46
N TYR A 795 -6.89 4.55 9.44
CA TYR A 795 -6.20 5.82 9.29
C TYR A 795 -4.79 5.66 9.86
N GLN A 796 -3.76 5.81 9.04
CA GLN A 796 -2.37 5.53 9.42
C GLN A 796 -1.41 6.66 9.01
N ASN A 797 -0.52 7.09 9.90
CA ASN A 797 0.49 8.12 9.61
C ASN A 797 -0.16 9.38 8.99
N ILE A 798 -1.15 9.96 9.70
CA ILE A 798 -1.83 11.19 9.27
C ILE A 798 -1.38 12.33 10.15
N SER A 799 -0.78 13.38 9.59
CA SER A 799 -0.26 14.49 10.39
C SER A 799 -0.45 15.87 9.78
N GLY A 800 -0.39 16.91 10.61
CA GLY A 800 -0.34 18.31 10.19
C GLY A 800 -1.34 19.22 10.89
N THR A 801 -1.78 20.29 10.22
CA THR A 801 -2.57 21.35 10.87
C THR A 801 -4.04 21.36 10.50
N THR A 802 -4.90 21.61 11.50
CA THR A 802 -6.34 21.80 11.34
C THR A 802 -6.80 23.22 11.63
N MET A 803 -7.93 23.61 11.02
CA MET A 803 -8.60 24.89 11.29
C MET A 803 -9.80 24.78 12.24
N SER A 804 -10.35 23.58 12.44
CA SER A 804 -11.47 23.37 13.37
C SER A 804 -10.98 22.72 14.66
N ALA A 805 -11.76 22.86 15.74
CA ALA A 805 -11.44 22.17 16.99
C ALA A 805 -11.54 20.65 16.83
N LYS A 806 -12.58 20.17 16.14
CA LYS A 806 -12.83 18.74 15.89
C LYS A 806 -11.98 18.23 14.72
N ALA A 807 -10.72 17.92 15.00
CA ALA A 807 -9.81 17.37 13.99
C ALA A 807 -10.22 15.96 13.51
N ILE A 808 -10.78 15.17 14.42
CA ILE A 808 -11.27 13.82 14.18
C ILE A 808 -12.75 13.77 14.57
N LYS A 809 -13.64 13.46 13.62
CA LYS A 809 -15.09 13.37 13.85
C LYS A 809 -15.65 12.05 13.32
N PHE A 810 -16.08 11.16 14.20
CA PHE A 810 -16.84 9.96 13.86
C PHE A 810 -18.28 10.11 14.34
N ASP A 811 -19.20 10.38 13.43
CA ASP A 811 -20.62 10.60 13.71
C ASP A 811 -21.44 9.49 13.04
N CYS A 812 -21.67 8.41 13.79
CA CYS A 812 -22.24 7.17 13.28
C CYS A 812 -23.66 6.94 13.83
N SER A 813 -24.47 6.17 13.10
CA SER A 813 -25.85 5.84 13.45
C SER A 813 -25.92 4.96 14.68
N ASP A 814 -26.84 5.26 15.59
CA ASP A 814 -27.13 4.40 16.75
C ASP A 814 -27.64 3.01 16.33
N SER A 815 -28.35 2.95 15.20
CA SER A 815 -28.91 1.70 14.66
C SER A 815 -27.90 0.86 13.90
N VAL A 816 -26.87 1.49 13.31
CA VAL A 816 -25.83 0.86 12.51
C VAL A 816 -24.48 1.51 12.84
N PRO A 817 -23.92 1.23 14.03
CA PRO A 817 -22.70 1.88 14.51
C PRO A 817 -21.49 1.54 13.63
N CYS A 818 -20.55 2.48 13.54
CA CYS A 818 -19.27 2.20 12.89
C CYS A 818 -18.44 1.25 13.75
N ASN A 819 -17.80 0.25 13.15
CA ASN A 819 -17.01 -0.73 13.89
C ASN A 819 -15.66 -1.01 13.24
N LYS A 820 -14.72 -1.58 13.99
CA LYS A 820 -13.35 -1.89 13.53
C LYS A 820 -12.64 -0.67 12.90
N LEU A 821 -12.79 0.51 13.52
CA LEU A 821 -12.02 1.70 13.16
C LEU A 821 -10.62 1.62 13.77
N VAL A 822 -9.58 1.91 12.99
CA VAL A 822 -8.18 1.90 13.47
C VAL A 822 -7.54 3.25 13.22
N LEU A 823 -7.06 3.90 14.28
CA LEU A 823 -6.22 5.09 14.19
C LEU A 823 -4.79 4.68 14.55
N SER A 824 -3.82 4.92 13.67
CA SER A 824 -2.42 4.63 13.95
C SER A 824 -1.48 5.76 13.57
N ASN A 825 -0.70 6.26 14.53
CA ASN A 825 0.23 7.38 14.30
C ASN A 825 -0.48 8.60 13.65
N VAL A 826 -1.50 9.13 14.32
CA VAL A 826 -2.25 10.31 13.88
C VAL A 826 -1.84 11.49 14.76
N ASP A 827 -1.39 12.59 14.15
CA ASP A 827 -0.86 13.75 14.88
C ASP A 827 -1.35 15.06 14.24
N LEU A 828 -2.48 15.56 14.76
CA LEU A 828 -3.19 16.72 14.23
C LEU A 828 -3.21 17.84 15.26
N GLU A 829 -2.73 19.01 14.86
CA GLU A 829 -2.65 20.18 15.73
C GLU A 829 -3.46 21.36 15.17
N LYS A 830 -4.03 22.15 16.08
CA LYS A 830 -4.59 23.47 15.76
C LYS A 830 -3.64 24.54 16.29
N GLN A 831 -3.51 25.67 15.60
CA GLN A 831 -2.56 26.74 15.98
C GLN A 831 -2.74 27.26 17.41
N ASP A 832 -3.95 27.20 17.97
CA ASP A 832 -4.28 27.64 19.33
C ASP A 832 -4.24 26.49 20.37
N GLY A 833 -3.88 25.28 19.96
CA GLY A 833 -3.85 24.07 20.80
C GLY A 833 -5.23 23.46 21.11
N SER A 834 -6.34 24.07 20.70
CA SER A 834 -7.69 23.56 20.94
C SER A 834 -8.07 22.48 19.91
N VAL A 835 -7.53 21.28 20.07
CA VAL A 835 -7.78 20.15 19.16
C VAL A 835 -8.42 18.96 19.89
N GLU A 836 -9.50 18.42 19.34
CA GLU A 836 -10.32 17.39 19.96
C GLU A 836 -10.77 16.29 18.98
N THR A 837 -11.07 15.11 19.55
CA THR A 837 -11.73 13.99 18.86
C THR A 837 -13.19 13.91 19.31
N TYR A 838 -14.10 13.73 18.36
CA TYR A 838 -15.51 13.45 18.61
C TYR A 838 -15.86 12.04 18.12
N CYS A 839 -16.42 11.20 18.99
CA CYS A 839 -16.98 9.89 18.64
C CYS A 839 -18.46 9.81 19.05
N HIS A 840 -19.31 9.37 18.15
CA HIS A 840 -20.71 9.04 18.40
C HIS A 840 -21.01 7.71 17.70
N SER A 841 -21.44 6.71 18.49
CA SER A 841 -21.76 5.35 18.02
C SER A 841 -20.67 4.72 17.13
N ALA A 842 -19.41 4.90 17.53
CA ALA A 842 -18.23 4.44 16.81
C ALA A 842 -17.32 3.59 17.72
N GLN A 843 -16.92 2.41 17.24
CA GLN A 843 -16.07 1.47 17.95
C GLN A 843 -14.78 1.19 17.17
N GLY A 844 -13.66 1.20 17.87
CA GLY A 844 -12.35 1.02 17.27
C GLY A 844 -11.23 1.02 18.30
N PHE A 845 -9.99 1.16 17.83
CA PHE A 845 -8.86 1.32 18.73
C PHE A 845 -7.79 2.26 18.14
N PRO A 846 -7.25 3.18 18.95
CA PRO A 846 -6.02 3.88 18.64
C PRO A 846 -4.79 2.99 18.90
N TYR A 847 -3.73 3.13 18.09
CA TYR A 847 -2.46 2.42 18.24
C TYR A 847 -1.26 3.30 17.85
N GLY A 848 -0.29 3.47 18.74
CA GLY A 848 0.84 4.40 18.53
C GLY A 848 0.49 5.81 19.01
N VAL A 849 1.14 6.84 18.45
CA VAL A 849 0.86 8.24 18.83
C VAL A 849 -0.45 8.68 18.18
N VAL A 850 -1.46 9.04 18.99
CA VAL A 850 -2.74 9.57 18.50
C VAL A 850 -3.04 10.88 19.22
N HIS A 851 -2.87 11.99 18.51
CA HIS A 851 -3.15 13.34 18.97
C HIS A 851 -4.09 14.04 17.95
N PRO A 852 -5.23 14.61 18.38
CA PRO A 852 -5.83 14.55 19.73
C PRO A 852 -6.16 13.12 20.18
N SER A 853 -6.24 12.89 21.50
CA SER A 853 -6.62 11.57 22.03
C SER A 853 -7.96 11.11 21.47
N ALA A 854 -8.09 9.81 21.17
CA ALA A 854 -9.28 9.18 20.63
C ALA A 854 -9.82 8.06 21.55
N ASP A 855 -9.66 8.23 22.86
CA ASP A 855 -10.09 7.25 23.88
C ASP A 855 -11.58 6.86 23.76
N CYS A 856 -12.41 7.76 23.20
CA CYS A 856 -13.84 7.51 22.93
C CYS A 856 -14.12 6.34 21.98
N LEU A 857 -13.15 5.86 21.20
CA LEU A 857 -13.30 4.67 20.37
C LEU A 857 -13.27 3.36 21.17
N SER A 858 -12.62 3.38 22.34
CA SER A 858 -12.38 2.19 23.17
C SER A 858 -13.46 1.96 24.23
N SER A 859 -14.30 2.96 24.51
CA SER A 859 -15.36 2.88 25.51
C SER A 859 -16.63 2.26 24.93
N SER A 860 -16.97 1.04 25.38
CA SER A 860 -18.23 0.37 25.07
C SER A 860 -19.46 0.95 25.78
N ASP A 861 -19.30 2.02 26.56
CA ASP A 861 -20.33 2.56 27.46
C ASP A 861 -20.32 4.10 27.47
N LYS A 862 -21.26 4.76 26.78
CA LYS A 862 -21.89 6.05 27.18
C LYS A 862 -23.14 6.38 26.33
N THR A 863 -24.26 5.72 26.63
CA THR A 863 -25.58 6.38 26.55
C THR A 863 -25.76 7.24 27.80
N SER A 864 -25.34 8.52 27.74
CA SER A 864 -25.84 9.65 28.55
C SER A 864 -24.80 10.79 28.60
N GLN A 865 -24.93 11.81 27.74
CA GLN A 865 -24.55 13.21 27.99
C GLN A 865 -24.97 14.07 26.80
N ILE A 866 -26.28 14.22 26.61
CA ILE A 866 -26.93 15.29 25.86
C ILE A 866 -28.12 15.71 26.74
N GLU A 867 -28.39 17.03 26.81
CA GLU A 867 -29.09 17.81 27.86
C GLU A 867 -28.07 18.28 28.92
N GLU A 868 -27.73 19.57 29.06
CA GLU A 868 -28.60 20.75 29.04
C GLU A 868 -27.89 21.97 28.42
N SER A 869 -28.58 22.63 27.49
CA SER A 869 -28.41 24.05 27.23
C SER A 869 -29.61 24.76 27.84
N THR A 870 -29.42 25.61 28.85
CA THR A 870 -29.92 27.00 28.92
C THR A 870 -29.77 27.59 30.32
N THR A 871 -29.36 28.87 30.32
CA THR A 871 -29.68 29.97 31.26
C THR A 871 -28.93 30.15 32.58
N GLU A 872 -28.49 31.41 32.73
CA GLU A 872 -28.23 32.19 33.96
C GLU A 872 -26.84 32.00 34.60
N GLU A 873 -25.92 32.93 34.34
CA GLU A 873 -25.70 34.22 35.04
C GLU A 873 -24.90 34.06 36.34
N GLU A 874 -23.76 34.75 36.31
CA GLU A 874 -23.03 35.36 37.42
C GLU A 874 -22.41 34.49 38.51
N ASP A 875 -21.13 34.80 38.68
CA ASP A 875 -20.48 34.98 39.97
C ASP A 875 -19.78 33.78 40.64
N ILE A 876 -18.45 33.86 40.51
CA ILE A 876 -17.54 34.11 41.64
C ILE A 876 -16.98 32.89 42.40
N ARG A 877 -15.63 32.84 42.33
CA ARG A 877 -14.64 32.44 43.35
C ARG A 877 -14.23 30.95 43.49
N HIS A 878 -13.00 30.74 42.98
CA HIS A 878 -11.80 30.35 43.72
C HIS A 878 -11.62 28.90 44.27
N ILE A 879 -10.54 28.30 43.74
CA ILE A 879 -9.35 27.79 44.45
C ILE A 879 -9.33 26.31 44.90
N GLU A 880 -8.48 25.57 44.17
CA GLU A 880 -7.44 24.59 44.55
C GLU A 880 -7.81 23.23 45.19
N LEU A 881 -7.56 22.18 44.40
CA LEU A 881 -6.47 21.21 44.61
C LEU A 881 -5.83 20.82 43.28
#